data_AF-A0A930XIV7-F1
#
_entry.id   AF-A0A930XIV7-F1
#
_cell.length_a   1.000
_cell.length_b   1.000
_cell.length_c   1.000
_cell.angle_alpha   90.00
_cell.angle_beta   90.00
_cell.angle_gamma   90.00
#
_symmetry.space_group_name_H-M   'P 1'
#
loop_
_entity.id
_entity.type
_entity.pdbx_description
1 polymer ?
#
loop_
_entity_poly.entity_id
_entity_poly.type
_entity_poly.pdbx_seq_one_letter_code
_entity_poly.pdbx_strand_id
1 'polypeptide(L)'
;MRLPCSAALILIDAAVADYQHLVTAVLPEADVVVLDPTQDGVVQISQVLASRRGVDSLHILCHGAPGQLQLGSAQLSLGTLGRYAAMIQHWATALTTEAQILLYGCQVAASETGKQLVRYLQRLTGTALAAATQPIGRGCWQLEFAAASSQTVAVPLPMRAEALATYPHTLAVLLRETFTEADVTTTPWIFGTGSAGSANPFLTARATTDPSANGLPGSSTGVALDPSGSGVLRLTNANFDQDAFVIYNSPIASNAGLSITFDFFAYGGTTRNATAPAGADGISFFLIDGAASPTRPGAFGGSLGYAQKLADGIAGIEGGYIGIGLDEFGNFSNPTDVGPTGPQQRVGGPGRIPDSVSVRGSSGTNYAYLGGSGTLSPGIDNVGATNRNDAARRARLDITPAGLLTVRVDLNNDGDFLDPGEVALANFDAVVNNGPIPASFKFGFASSTGDSTNIHEVRNVSITTFTTPPTTADASATVAPNSIVNLTGLGGTDAETSVASFTILTLPDPSQGTLFLGNPLAGGAPVTVGQSLDPLQITQLFFQAAPGYTGGSFTYRAVDSDGDFSQVPGTVTLNLGAGSPPSVSDTTIEVTPGSLTNIPPLPAVDPDGDPIVSYTIVTLPPADQGTLFLGDPTAGGVPVAPGQALTPDQANQLVFQPSPNFTGGTFTFTATDSTGAVDATPATATLSRITNLPPVLPDNSTTLVAPGSVVNLTGLEGTDPDGTITGYEITAVPPPNQGTVFLGNPAQGGTPVTVGQSLTPEQINQLFFRPGAGFRTTSFSYAAVDNRGALSNPRTLTFSVTGTGVTPVLPVGPDGIPTAISPDIPSTPGCGPGVNRRGTSGNNRLVGTPGNDRLRGLNGNDRIRGRQCDDRLEGGNGNDRLFGNNDNDRLFGNAGRDRLDGGRGIDLLNGGLGNDIARGRQGSDRLFGRRGNDRLNGGAGNDGIDGGRGRDQIIGGGNNDVILGRQGNDRIDGGKGDDAINAGLQADRVKGRSGNDIIDGKRGNDRLHGGAQDDQIFGRRGRDRLIGGGGRDILQGGNDPDRFIYRNVNHGGDTILDFKRVDRIELRRIFERGNYSRSPRFENYVRLQQVGADTIVRLDTNGDARGGFRDFITLLNVDASRFGARNFIV
;
A
#
# COMPACT_ATOMS: atom_id res chain seq x y z
N MET A 1 1.70 -44.40 6.22
CA MET A 1 2.02 -43.66 7.45
C MET A 1 0.90 -42.64 7.65
N ARG A 2 0.13 -42.72 8.74
CA ARG A 2 -1.01 -41.83 9.03
C ARG A 2 -0.50 -40.52 9.63
N LEU A 3 -0.98 -39.39 9.10
CA LEU A 3 -1.44 -38.23 9.88
C LEU A 3 -2.69 -37.69 9.15
N PRO A 4 -3.90 -37.77 9.74
CA PRO A 4 -5.04 -36.97 9.28
C PRO A 4 -4.89 -35.54 9.80
N CYS A 5 -5.14 -34.53 8.96
CA CYS A 5 -5.23 -33.14 9.41
C CYS A 5 -6.32 -33.02 10.49
N SER A 6 -6.00 -32.40 11.62
CA SER A 6 -7.02 -31.92 12.56
C SER A 6 -7.71 -30.69 11.97
N ALA A 7 -9.04 -30.66 11.89
CA ALA A 7 -9.76 -29.51 11.31
C ALA A 7 -10.14 -28.50 12.40
N ALA A 8 -9.31 -27.48 12.59
CA ALA A 8 -9.63 -26.35 13.46
C ALA A 8 -10.55 -25.36 12.73
N LEU A 9 -11.60 -24.88 13.42
CA LEU A 9 -12.52 -23.86 12.93
C LEU A 9 -12.47 -22.64 13.85
N ILE A 10 -12.15 -21.49 13.27
CA ILE A 10 -12.11 -20.20 13.93
C ILE A 10 -13.32 -19.36 13.50
N LEU A 11 -14.09 -18.89 14.46
CA LEU A 11 -15.20 -17.96 14.26
C LEU A 11 -14.79 -16.61 14.86
N ILE A 12 -14.78 -15.56 14.05
CA ILE A 12 -14.39 -14.21 14.49
C ILE A 12 -15.59 -13.29 14.32
N ASP A 13 -16.04 -12.67 15.40
CA ASP A 13 -17.05 -11.63 15.34
C ASP A 13 -16.47 -10.37 14.67
N ALA A 14 -17.08 -9.87 13.60
CA ALA A 14 -16.59 -8.66 12.93
C ALA A 14 -16.73 -7.39 13.78
N ALA A 15 -17.43 -7.45 14.92
CA ALA A 15 -17.43 -6.38 15.91
C ALA A 15 -16.09 -6.29 16.66
N VAL A 16 -15.25 -7.33 16.63
CA VAL A 16 -13.89 -7.30 17.18
C VAL A 16 -13.06 -6.26 16.43
N ALA A 17 -12.45 -5.33 17.17
CA ALA A 17 -11.58 -4.31 16.61
C ALA A 17 -10.47 -4.94 15.75
N ASP A 18 -10.28 -4.44 14.53
CA ASP A 18 -9.31 -4.99 13.56
C ASP A 18 -9.37 -6.51 13.40
N TYR A 19 -10.58 -7.07 13.32
CA TYR A 19 -10.76 -8.49 13.06
C TYR A 19 -10.06 -8.93 11.75
N GLN A 20 -9.83 -8.02 10.79
CA GLN A 20 -9.12 -8.32 9.55
C GLN A 20 -7.67 -8.74 9.78
N HIS A 21 -6.96 -8.11 10.72
CA HIS A 21 -5.62 -8.56 11.14
C HIS A 21 -5.65 -9.95 11.75
N LEU A 22 -6.71 -10.27 12.49
CA LEU A 22 -6.92 -11.62 13.01
C LEU A 22 -7.23 -12.62 11.89
N VAL A 23 -8.05 -12.26 10.90
CA VAL A 23 -8.33 -13.12 9.74
C VAL A 23 -7.07 -13.42 8.92
N THR A 24 -6.18 -12.44 8.72
CA THR A 24 -4.91 -12.65 8.00
C THR A 24 -3.89 -13.43 8.82
N ALA A 25 -4.04 -13.47 10.15
CA ALA A 25 -3.20 -14.26 11.04
C ALA A 25 -3.52 -15.76 11.01
N VAL A 26 -4.68 -16.18 10.48
CA VAL A 26 -5.11 -17.59 10.48
C VAL A 26 -4.15 -18.46 9.66
N LEU A 27 -3.75 -19.60 10.25
CA LEU A 27 -2.87 -20.55 9.57
C LEU A 27 -3.59 -21.27 8.43
N PRO A 28 -2.90 -21.64 7.34
CA PRO A 28 -3.52 -22.27 6.16
C PRO A 28 -4.25 -23.59 6.43
N GLU A 29 -3.99 -24.25 7.57
CA GLU A 29 -4.63 -25.51 7.96
C GLU A 29 -5.94 -25.34 8.76
N ALA A 30 -6.29 -24.11 9.15
CA ALA A 30 -7.51 -23.79 9.88
C ALA A 30 -8.53 -23.06 8.98
N ASP A 31 -9.81 -23.36 9.19
CA ASP A 31 -10.90 -22.63 8.54
C ASP A 31 -11.28 -21.40 9.37
N VAL A 32 -11.54 -20.26 8.72
CA VAL A 32 -12.04 -19.06 9.36
C VAL A 32 -13.42 -18.67 8.82
N VAL A 33 -14.31 -18.25 9.71
CA VAL A 33 -15.60 -17.66 9.37
C VAL A 33 -15.78 -16.37 10.16
N VAL A 34 -16.14 -15.30 9.47
CA VAL A 34 -16.44 -14.01 10.07
C VAL A 34 -17.94 -13.91 10.30
N LEU A 35 -18.36 -13.60 11.53
CA LEU A 35 -19.77 -13.41 11.88
C LEU A 35 -20.18 -11.97 11.53
N ASP A 36 -21.37 -11.84 10.95
CA ASP A 36 -22.01 -10.54 10.71
C ASP A 36 -22.42 -9.92 12.07
N PRO A 37 -21.94 -8.71 12.40
CA PRO A 37 -22.16 -8.11 13.70
C PRO A 37 -23.61 -7.65 13.91
N THR A 38 -24.39 -7.54 12.83
CA THR A 38 -25.79 -7.08 12.87
C THR A 38 -26.78 -8.24 13.04
N GLN A 39 -26.35 -9.47 12.78
CA GLN A 39 -27.17 -10.67 12.87
C GLN A 39 -26.92 -11.44 14.17
N ASP A 40 -27.89 -12.24 14.60
CA ASP A 40 -27.77 -13.08 15.79
C ASP A 40 -26.62 -14.08 15.60
N GLY A 41 -25.51 -13.88 16.31
CA GLY A 41 -24.31 -14.69 16.14
C GLY A 41 -24.50 -16.14 16.56
N VAL A 42 -25.39 -16.43 17.51
CA VAL A 42 -25.67 -17.82 17.91
C VAL A 42 -26.39 -18.57 16.78
N VAL A 43 -27.29 -17.89 16.07
CA VAL A 43 -27.95 -18.42 14.87
C VAL A 43 -26.92 -18.68 13.76
N GLN A 44 -26.05 -17.71 13.49
CA GLN A 44 -25.00 -17.82 12.47
C GLN A 44 -24.05 -19.00 12.75
N ILE A 45 -23.53 -19.11 13.98
CA ILE A 45 -22.67 -20.22 14.40
C ILE A 45 -23.38 -21.55 14.17
N SER A 46 -24.65 -21.65 14.54
CA SER A 46 -25.44 -22.87 14.36
C SER A 46 -25.61 -23.24 12.89
N GLN A 47 -25.82 -22.27 12.00
CA GLN A 47 -25.91 -22.50 10.56
C GLN A 47 -24.57 -22.95 9.96
N VAL A 48 -23.47 -22.31 10.37
CA VAL A 48 -22.12 -22.69 9.95
C VAL A 48 -21.85 -24.15 10.35
N LEU A 49 -22.15 -24.53 11.59
CA LEU A 49 -21.92 -25.88 12.09
C LEU A 49 -22.87 -26.93 11.50
N ALA A 50 -24.11 -26.57 11.14
CA ALA A 50 -25.06 -27.50 10.54
C ALA A 50 -24.53 -28.18 9.26
N SER A 51 -23.73 -27.45 8.47
CA SER A 51 -23.12 -27.91 7.23
C SER A 51 -21.74 -28.58 7.39
N ARG A 52 -21.19 -28.65 8.60
CA ARG A 52 -19.84 -29.15 8.90
C ARG A 52 -19.86 -30.47 9.65
N ARG A 53 -18.80 -31.26 9.51
CA ARG A 53 -18.55 -32.51 10.27
C ARG A 53 -17.06 -32.65 10.53
N GLY A 54 -16.69 -33.22 11.67
CA GLY A 54 -15.31 -33.56 12.00
C GLY A 54 -14.47 -32.36 12.47
N VAL A 55 -15.07 -31.38 13.14
CA VAL A 55 -14.34 -30.23 13.71
C VAL A 55 -13.67 -30.65 15.02
N ASP A 56 -12.35 -30.52 15.10
CA ASP A 56 -11.54 -30.95 16.25
C ASP A 56 -11.34 -29.84 17.28
N SER A 57 -11.34 -28.58 16.86
CA SER A 57 -11.37 -27.45 17.78
C SER A 57 -12.21 -26.32 17.19
N LEU A 58 -13.07 -25.75 18.04
CA LEU A 58 -13.91 -24.60 17.71
C LEU A 58 -13.44 -23.40 18.53
N HIS A 59 -12.83 -22.43 17.87
CA HIS A 59 -12.37 -21.18 18.48
C HIS A 59 -13.37 -20.07 18.17
N ILE A 60 -13.81 -19.34 19.20
CA ILE A 60 -14.74 -18.21 19.06
C ILE A 60 -14.07 -16.96 19.62
N LEU A 61 -13.77 -16.00 18.74
CA LEU A 61 -13.18 -14.70 19.07
C LEU A 61 -14.28 -13.65 18.96
N CYS A 62 -14.57 -12.98 20.06
CA CYS A 62 -15.69 -12.04 20.13
C CYS A 62 -15.48 -11.02 21.25
N HIS A 63 -16.31 -9.98 21.32
CA HIS A 63 -16.34 -9.16 22.53
C HIS A 63 -17.05 -9.88 23.68
N GLY A 64 -16.87 -9.40 24.91
CA GLY A 64 -17.46 -10.00 26.10
C GLY A 64 -17.38 -9.09 27.33
N ALA A 65 -17.95 -9.58 28.42
CA ALA A 65 -17.83 -9.01 29.76
C ALA A 65 -17.87 -10.16 30.78
N PRO A 66 -17.55 -9.93 32.08
CA PRO A 66 -17.66 -10.97 33.09
C PRO A 66 -19.06 -11.62 33.13
N GLY A 67 -19.17 -12.89 32.70
CA GLY A 67 -20.47 -13.57 32.62
C GLY A 67 -21.24 -13.44 31.31
N GLN A 68 -20.61 -12.93 30.25
CA GLN A 68 -21.28 -12.62 28.98
C GLN A 68 -20.35 -12.74 27.76
N LEU A 69 -20.91 -13.24 26.65
CA LEU A 69 -20.34 -13.15 25.32
C LEU A 69 -21.23 -12.27 24.44
N GLN A 70 -20.63 -11.40 23.64
CA GLN A 70 -21.31 -10.71 22.55
C GLN A 70 -21.01 -11.46 21.25
N LEU A 71 -22.04 -11.95 20.56
CA LEU A 71 -21.93 -12.72 19.32
C LEU A 71 -22.87 -12.10 18.29
N GLY A 72 -22.32 -11.30 17.39
CA GLY A 72 -23.06 -10.39 16.53
C GLY A 72 -24.01 -9.51 17.33
N SER A 73 -25.29 -9.48 16.97
CA SER A 73 -26.31 -8.76 17.72
C SER A 73 -26.84 -9.52 18.95
N ALA A 74 -26.39 -10.76 19.19
CA ALA A 74 -26.86 -11.59 20.30
C ALA A 74 -25.92 -11.51 21.51
N GLN A 75 -26.52 -11.43 22.69
CA GLN A 75 -25.83 -11.51 23.97
C GLN A 75 -26.07 -12.88 24.62
N LEU A 76 -25.00 -13.63 24.89
CA LEU A 76 -25.07 -14.92 25.57
C LEU A 76 -24.62 -14.79 27.04
N SER A 77 -25.55 -14.96 27.96
CA SER A 77 -25.35 -14.96 29.41
C SER A 77 -26.22 -16.04 30.06
N LEU A 78 -26.09 -16.27 31.37
CA LEU A 78 -26.97 -17.23 32.07
C LEU A 78 -28.47 -16.88 31.94
N GLY A 79 -28.80 -15.59 31.81
CA GLY A 79 -30.19 -15.12 31.65
C GLY A 79 -30.76 -15.35 30.25
N THR A 80 -29.91 -15.35 29.21
CA THR A 80 -30.35 -15.51 27.81
C THR A 80 -30.16 -16.93 27.26
N LEU A 81 -29.38 -17.76 27.95
CA LEU A 81 -28.98 -19.10 27.53
C LEU A 81 -30.15 -20.05 27.24
N GLY A 82 -31.25 -19.92 28.00
CA GLY A 82 -32.45 -20.72 27.80
C GLY A 82 -33.05 -20.59 26.40
N ARG A 83 -32.92 -19.40 25.77
CA ARG A 83 -33.42 -19.13 24.42
C ARG A 83 -32.66 -19.92 23.34
N TYR A 84 -31.38 -20.19 23.58
CA TYR A 84 -30.48 -20.80 22.59
C TYR A 84 -30.12 -22.25 22.87
N ALA A 85 -30.61 -22.83 23.97
CA ALA A 85 -30.16 -24.13 24.46
C ALA A 85 -30.23 -25.25 23.40
N ALA A 86 -31.33 -25.33 22.63
CA ALA A 86 -31.48 -26.34 21.57
C ALA A 86 -30.46 -26.15 20.43
N MET A 87 -30.20 -24.91 20.03
CA MET A 87 -29.24 -24.59 18.96
C MET A 87 -27.81 -24.92 19.39
N ILE A 88 -27.45 -24.56 20.62
CA ILE A 88 -26.14 -24.84 21.21
C ILE A 88 -25.94 -26.35 21.41
N GLN A 89 -26.97 -27.09 21.82
CA GLN A 89 -26.91 -28.57 21.88
C GLN A 89 -26.59 -29.18 20.51
N HIS A 90 -27.11 -28.61 19.42
CA HIS A 90 -26.84 -29.10 18.07
C HIS A 90 -25.40 -28.85 17.60
N TRP A 91 -24.65 -27.91 18.19
CA TRP A 91 -23.25 -27.66 17.82
C TRP A 91 -22.40 -28.92 17.93
N ALA A 92 -22.67 -29.75 18.94
CA ALA A 92 -21.99 -31.02 19.18
C ALA A 92 -22.01 -31.98 17.98
N THR A 93 -23.02 -31.87 17.10
CA THR A 93 -23.15 -32.77 15.93
C THR A 93 -22.10 -32.52 14.83
N ALA A 94 -21.46 -31.35 14.84
CA ALA A 94 -20.38 -31.01 13.93
C ALA A 94 -18.99 -31.36 14.49
N LEU A 95 -18.89 -31.53 15.81
CA LEU A 95 -17.65 -31.70 16.56
C LEU A 95 -17.24 -33.18 16.64
N THR A 96 -15.93 -33.46 16.73
CA THR A 96 -15.44 -34.81 17.04
C THR A 96 -15.61 -35.14 18.53
N THR A 97 -15.48 -36.41 18.89
CA THR A 97 -15.63 -36.88 20.28
C THR A 97 -14.58 -36.32 21.23
N GLU A 98 -13.44 -35.87 20.72
CA GLU A 98 -12.34 -35.27 21.49
C GLU A 98 -12.26 -33.74 21.32
N ALA A 99 -13.25 -33.14 20.67
CA ALA A 99 -13.20 -31.73 20.33
C ALA A 99 -13.20 -30.82 21.55
N GLN A 100 -12.69 -29.60 21.36
CA GLN A 100 -12.69 -28.54 22.37
C GLN A 100 -13.34 -27.26 21.83
N ILE A 101 -14.06 -26.54 22.69
CA ILE A 101 -14.61 -25.20 22.41
C ILE A 101 -13.82 -24.18 23.22
N LEU A 102 -13.29 -23.15 22.55
CA LEU A 102 -12.37 -22.18 23.12
C LEU A 102 -12.91 -20.76 22.92
N LEU A 103 -13.16 -20.05 24.02
CA LEU A 103 -13.84 -18.75 24.03
C LEU A 103 -12.87 -17.60 24.35
N TYR A 104 -12.56 -16.78 23.35
CA TYR A 104 -11.65 -15.64 23.43
C TYR A 104 -12.43 -14.33 23.46
N GLY A 105 -13.29 -14.17 24.47
CA GLY A 105 -14.01 -12.93 24.75
C GLY A 105 -13.48 -12.22 26.00
N CYS A 106 -13.75 -10.93 26.13
CA CYS A 106 -13.21 -10.12 27.23
C CYS A 106 -13.70 -10.65 28.58
N GLN A 107 -12.78 -11.19 29.40
CA GLN A 107 -13.05 -11.52 30.80
C GLN A 107 -14.24 -12.47 31.04
N VAL A 108 -14.59 -13.31 30.05
CA VAL A 108 -15.82 -14.14 30.06
C VAL A 108 -15.96 -14.96 31.34
N ALA A 109 -14.87 -15.55 31.82
CA ALA A 109 -14.81 -16.38 33.03
C ALA A 109 -14.16 -15.68 34.25
N ALA A 110 -14.04 -14.35 34.23
CA ALA A 110 -13.42 -13.58 35.32
C ALA A 110 -14.23 -13.66 36.63
N SER A 111 -15.56 -13.75 36.53
CA SER A 111 -16.47 -13.82 37.68
C SER A 111 -16.99 -15.24 37.94
N GLU A 112 -17.55 -15.50 39.13
CA GLU A 112 -18.20 -16.80 39.40
C GLU A 112 -19.42 -17.03 38.48
N THR A 113 -20.15 -15.97 38.14
CA THR A 113 -21.21 -15.99 37.12
C THR A 113 -20.68 -16.42 35.75
N GLY A 114 -19.50 -15.91 35.35
CA GLY A 114 -18.79 -16.33 34.14
C GLY A 114 -18.37 -17.80 34.16
N LYS A 115 -17.80 -18.27 35.27
CA LYS A 115 -17.45 -19.68 35.44
C LYS A 115 -18.69 -20.58 35.36
N GLN A 116 -19.82 -20.14 35.92
CA GLN A 116 -21.10 -20.83 35.81
C GLN A 116 -21.64 -20.85 34.37
N LEU A 117 -21.54 -19.74 33.63
CA LEU A 117 -21.88 -19.66 32.19
C LEU A 117 -21.09 -20.71 31.39
N VAL A 118 -19.77 -20.74 31.54
CA VAL A 118 -18.87 -21.67 30.83
C VAL A 118 -19.19 -23.14 31.18
N ARG A 119 -19.41 -23.46 32.46
CA ARG A 119 -19.85 -24.80 32.91
C ARG A 119 -21.22 -25.18 32.34
N TYR A 120 -22.12 -24.21 32.16
CA TYR A 120 -23.44 -24.47 31.58
C TYR A 120 -23.34 -24.76 30.08
N LEU A 121 -22.55 -23.99 29.33
CA LEU A 121 -22.29 -24.24 27.91
C LEU A 121 -21.67 -25.62 27.70
N GLN A 122 -20.69 -26.00 28.53
CA GLN A 122 -20.08 -27.33 28.51
C GLN A 122 -21.13 -28.45 28.68
N ARG A 123 -22.11 -28.27 29.58
CA ARG A 123 -23.19 -29.26 29.78
C ARG A 123 -24.13 -29.35 28.58
N LEU A 124 -24.38 -28.25 27.88
CA LEU A 124 -25.23 -28.26 26.69
C LEU A 124 -24.55 -28.93 25.49
N THR A 125 -23.28 -28.65 25.27
CA THR A 125 -22.53 -29.20 24.13
C THR A 125 -22.01 -30.61 24.40
N GLY A 126 -21.80 -30.97 25.68
CA GLY A 126 -21.11 -32.21 26.05
C GLY A 126 -19.62 -32.19 25.69
N THR A 127 -19.08 -31.03 25.32
CA THR A 127 -17.71 -30.85 24.81
C THR A 127 -16.86 -30.10 25.83
N ALA A 128 -15.57 -30.41 25.92
CA ALA A 128 -14.64 -29.67 26.77
C ALA A 128 -14.61 -28.18 26.38
N LEU A 129 -14.61 -27.29 27.38
CA LEU A 129 -14.74 -25.85 27.15
C LEU A 129 -13.76 -25.04 28.00
N ALA A 130 -13.12 -24.07 27.37
CA ALA A 130 -12.19 -23.13 27.99
C ALA A 130 -12.55 -21.68 27.63
N ALA A 131 -12.27 -20.74 28.55
CA ALA A 131 -12.59 -19.34 28.36
C ALA A 131 -11.56 -18.42 29.03
N ALA A 132 -11.42 -17.22 28.47
CA ALA A 132 -10.58 -16.17 29.01
C ALA A 132 -11.15 -15.61 30.32
N THR A 133 -10.27 -15.41 31.30
CA THR A 133 -10.54 -14.72 32.57
C THR A 133 -9.99 -13.29 32.57
N GLN A 134 -9.11 -12.98 31.63
CA GLN A 134 -8.55 -11.66 31.39
C GLN A 134 -8.98 -11.15 29.99
N PRO A 135 -8.82 -9.85 29.70
CA PRO A 135 -8.92 -9.36 28.33
C PRO A 135 -7.87 -10.03 27.43
N ILE A 136 -8.27 -10.41 26.22
CA ILE A 136 -7.40 -11.04 25.22
C ILE A 136 -6.94 -9.98 24.21
N GLY A 137 -5.67 -10.05 23.80
CA GLY A 137 -4.99 -9.08 22.93
C GLY A 137 -3.57 -8.75 23.42
N ARG A 138 -2.75 -8.05 22.61
CA ARG A 138 -1.38 -7.59 22.96
C ARG A 138 -0.51 -8.67 23.65
N GLY A 139 -0.46 -9.88 23.09
CA GLY A 139 0.33 -11.00 23.61
C GLY A 139 -0.32 -11.85 24.71
N CYS A 140 -1.47 -11.43 25.25
CA CYS A 140 -2.28 -12.23 26.18
C CYS A 140 -3.35 -13.02 25.42
N TRP A 141 -3.03 -14.27 25.05
CA TRP A 141 -3.93 -15.19 24.30
C TRP A 141 -4.24 -16.48 25.06
N GLN A 142 -4.10 -16.46 26.39
CA GLN A 142 -4.29 -17.63 27.24
C GLN A 142 -5.74 -17.76 27.69
N LEU A 143 -6.21 -19.00 27.85
CA LEU A 143 -7.51 -19.30 28.40
C LEU A 143 -7.30 -19.89 29.79
N GLU A 144 -7.53 -19.09 30.83
CA GLU A 144 -7.12 -19.43 32.19
C GLU A 144 -8.20 -20.23 32.95
N PHE A 145 -9.44 -20.28 32.44
CA PHE A 145 -10.50 -21.10 33.01
C PHE A 145 -10.90 -22.26 32.09
N ALA A 146 -10.86 -23.48 32.62
CA ALA A 146 -11.37 -24.68 31.99
C ALA A 146 -12.52 -25.28 32.82
N ALA A 147 -13.63 -25.63 32.19
CA ALA A 147 -14.81 -26.11 32.89
C ALA A 147 -14.68 -27.56 33.42
N ALA A 148 -13.75 -28.36 32.88
CA ALA A 148 -13.45 -29.72 33.34
C ALA A 148 -12.17 -29.76 34.21
N SER A 149 -12.23 -30.40 35.39
CA SER A 149 -11.12 -30.44 36.35
C SER A 149 -9.97 -31.42 36.02
N SER A 150 -10.03 -32.12 34.88
CA SER A 150 -9.05 -33.17 34.53
C SER A 150 -8.48 -33.10 33.10
N GLN A 151 -8.70 -32.01 32.37
CA GLN A 151 -8.13 -31.82 31.03
C GLN A 151 -7.39 -30.49 30.96
N THR A 152 -6.09 -30.54 30.70
CA THR A 152 -5.30 -29.41 30.24
C THR A 152 -5.82 -28.98 28.87
N VAL A 153 -6.18 -27.71 28.74
CA VAL A 153 -6.52 -27.08 27.45
C VAL A 153 -5.21 -26.94 26.68
N ALA A 154 -4.98 -27.83 25.71
CA ALA A 154 -3.69 -28.00 25.04
C ALA A 154 -3.74 -27.69 23.54
N VAL A 155 -4.76 -26.96 23.08
CA VAL A 155 -4.88 -26.55 21.68
C VAL A 155 -4.47 -25.08 21.55
N PRO A 156 -3.32 -24.77 20.92
CA PRO A 156 -2.94 -23.40 20.58
C PRO A 156 -3.97 -22.80 19.62
N LEU A 157 -4.22 -21.50 19.73
CA LEU A 157 -5.00 -20.76 18.73
C LEU A 157 -4.28 -20.89 17.38
N PRO A 158 -4.91 -21.40 16.30
CA PRO A 158 -4.23 -21.71 15.03
C PRO A 158 -4.05 -20.45 14.18
N MET A 159 -3.31 -19.50 14.73
CA MET A 159 -2.95 -18.22 14.15
C MET A 159 -1.45 -17.98 14.35
N ARG A 160 -0.84 -17.21 13.44
CA ARG A 160 0.59 -16.87 13.46
C ARG A 160 0.93 -16.12 14.76
N ALA A 161 1.90 -16.65 15.52
CA ALA A 161 2.28 -16.10 16.81
C ALA A 161 2.79 -14.65 16.70
N GLU A 162 3.47 -14.32 15.60
CA GLU A 162 3.97 -12.99 15.32
C GLU A 162 2.83 -11.99 15.10
N ALA A 163 1.78 -12.40 14.37
CA ALA A 163 0.61 -11.55 14.12
C ALA A 163 -0.24 -11.37 15.38
N LEU A 164 -0.32 -12.39 16.24
CA LEU A 164 -0.99 -12.29 17.55
C LEU A 164 -0.21 -11.42 18.55
N ALA A 165 1.12 -11.43 18.47
CA ALA A 165 1.99 -10.60 19.31
C ALA A 165 1.93 -9.12 18.91
N THR A 166 1.68 -8.83 17.63
CA THR A 166 1.55 -7.46 17.10
C THR A 166 0.10 -6.98 16.99
N TYR A 167 -0.89 -7.79 17.39
CA TYR A 167 -2.29 -7.39 17.38
C TYR A 167 -2.52 -6.23 18.38
N PRO A 168 -2.84 -5.01 17.89
CA PRO A 168 -2.68 -3.79 18.67
C PRO A 168 -3.87 -3.52 19.60
N HIS A 169 -5.00 -4.18 19.37
CA HIS A 169 -6.20 -4.00 20.17
C HIS A 169 -6.25 -4.99 21.32
N THR A 170 -6.65 -4.48 22.48
CA THR A 170 -7.26 -5.32 23.51
C THR A 170 -8.75 -5.33 23.21
N LEU A 171 -9.46 -6.43 23.43
CA LEU A 171 -10.91 -6.50 23.16
C LEU A 171 -11.78 -5.53 24.05
N ALA A 172 -11.25 -4.44 24.62
CA ALA A 172 -11.90 -3.61 25.65
C ALA A 172 -12.54 -2.31 25.11
N VAL A 173 -13.72 -2.40 24.50
CA VAL A 173 -14.69 -1.28 24.45
C VAL A 173 -15.47 -1.31 25.77
N LEU A 174 -15.47 -0.22 26.55
CA LEU A 174 -16.11 -0.20 27.88
C LEU A 174 -17.62 -0.03 27.81
N LEU A 175 -18.08 0.83 26.90
CA LEU A 175 -19.50 1.07 26.64
C LEU A 175 -19.69 1.55 25.19
N ARG A 176 -20.69 0.98 24.51
CA ARG A 176 -21.35 1.61 23.37
C ARG A 176 -22.84 1.57 23.62
N GLU A 177 -23.47 2.74 23.69
CA GLU A 177 -24.88 2.89 23.99
C GLU A 177 -25.52 3.83 22.97
N THR A 178 -26.58 3.33 22.33
CA THR A 178 -27.40 4.10 21.39
C THR A 178 -28.83 4.25 21.89
N PHE A 179 -29.13 3.81 23.12
CA PHE A 179 -30.37 4.02 23.85
C PHE A 179 -31.62 3.49 23.11
N THR A 180 -31.54 2.34 22.47
CA THR A 180 -32.58 1.82 21.53
C THR A 180 -33.69 0.97 22.15
N GLU A 181 -33.52 0.46 23.37
CA GLU A 181 -34.48 -0.41 24.06
C GLU A 181 -35.42 0.38 24.97
N ALA A 182 -36.75 0.20 24.89
CA ALA A 182 -37.77 1.06 25.50
C ALA A 182 -37.65 1.35 27.03
N ASP A 183 -36.89 0.54 27.76
CA ASP A 183 -36.58 0.74 29.18
C ASP A 183 -35.06 0.93 29.37
N VAL A 184 -34.65 2.07 29.93
CA VAL A 184 -33.39 2.12 30.68
C VAL A 184 -33.62 1.26 31.93
N THR A 185 -33.36 -0.04 31.82
CA THR A 185 -33.43 -0.93 32.97
C THR A 185 -32.39 -0.49 34.00
N THR A 186 -32.67 -0.65 35.30
CA THR A 186 -31.81 -0.21 36.43
C THR A 186 -30.41 -0.87 36.46
N THR A 187 -30.07 -1.65 35.44
CA THR A 187 -28.78 -2.30 35.24
C THR A 187 -28.42 -2.23 33.76
N PRO A 188 -27.26 -1.67 33.37
CA PRO A 188 -26.18 -1.15 34.20
C PRO A 188 -26.36 0.32 34.61
N TRP A 189 -27.49 0.99 34.32
CA TRP A 189 -27.65 2.43 34.56
C TRP A 189 -28.39 2.73 35.88
N ILE A 190 -27.96 3.75 36.61
CA ILE A 190 -28.71 4.39 37.71
C ILE A 190 -29.11 5.81 37.31
N PHE A 191 -30.26 6.28 37.79
CA PHE A 191 -30.79 7.60 37.43
C PHE A 191 -31.61 8.19 38.59
N GLY A 192 -31.88 9.50 38.52
CA GLY A 192 -32.76 10.18 39.47
C GLY A 192 -33.13 11.60 39.04
N THR A 193 -34.16 12.16 39.68
CA THR A 193 -34.70 13.52 39.45
C THR A 193 -34.92 14.26 40.78
N GLY A 194 -34.92 15.59 40.79
CA GLY A 194 -34.97 16.41 42.02
C GLY A 194 -36.31 17.07 42.34
N SER A 195 -37.12 17.46 41.33
CA SER A 195 -38.44 18.08 41.52
C SER A 195 -39.61 17.13 41.23
N ALA A 196 -40.66 17.18 42.06
CA ALA A 196 -41.79 16.23 42.13
C ALA A 196 -42.76 16.24 40.92
N GLY A 197 -42.33 16.69 39.73
CA GLY A 197 -43.18 16.93 38.56
C GLY A 197 -42.79 16.22 37.27
N SER A 198 -41.58 15.68 37.12
CA SER A 198 -41.22 14.85 35.95
C SER A 198 -41.03 13.39 36.35
N ALA A 199 -41.89 12.53 35.82
CA ALA A 199 -41.64 11.10 35.82
C ALA A 199 -40.36 10.88 34.98
N ASN A 200 -39.29 10.42 35.64
CA ASN A 200 -38.03 9.82 35.16
C ASN A 200 -37.35 10.38 33.87
N PRO A 201 -36.01 10.32 33.76
CA PRO A 201 -35.38 10.37 32.44
C PRO A 201 -35.89 9.18 31.63
N PHE A 202 -36.66 9.44 30.57
CA PHE A 202 -37.23 8.43 29.69
C PHE A 202 -36.59 8.51 28.31
N LEU A 203 -36.62 7.38 27.61
CA LEU A 203 -36.37 7.33 26.18
C LEU A 203 -37.53 7.98 25.44
N THR A 204 -37.23 8.82 24.45
CA THR A 204 -38.30 9.41 23.64
C THR A 204 -38.75 8.43 22.57
N ALA A 205 -39.51 7.40 22.95
CA ALA A 205 -40.36 6.67 22.02
C ALA A 205 -41.81 7.02 22.36
N ARG A 206 -42.53 7.76 21.51
CA ARG A 206 -43.98 7.94 21.69
C ARG A 206 -44.74 6.81 20.98
N ALA A 207 -45.67 6.18 21.71
CA ALA A 207 -46.75 5.42 21.11
C ALA A 207 -47.83 6.40 20.61
N THR A 208 -48.30 6.19 19.38
CA THR A 208 -49.35 6.98 18.74
C THR A 208 -50.68 6.84 19.48
N THR A 209 -51.16 7.92 20.11
CA THR A 209 -52.54 8.47 20.10
C THR A 209 -52.73 9.42 21.30
N ASP A 210 -52.48 10.72 21.10
CA ASP A 210 -53.04 11.78 21.95
C ASP A 210 -53.53 12.91 21.01
N PRO A 211 -54.81 13.33 21.06
CA PRO A 211 -55.40 14.25 20.08
C PRO A 211 -55.12 15.74 20.31
N SER A 212 -54.32 16.15 21.32
CA SER A 212 -53.99 17.58 21.47
C SER A 212 -52.84 17.99 20.53
N ALA A 213 -53.19 18.82 19.54
CA ALA A 213 -52.30 19.33 18.51
C ALA A 213 -51.03 20.03 19.07
N ASN A 214 -49.86 19.56 18.61
CA ASN A 214 -48.66 20.32 18.19
C ASN A 214 -47.36 19.57 18.58
N GLY A 215 -46.63 19.08 17.57
CA GLY A 215 -45.22 18.67 17.69
C GLY A 215 -44.31 19.87 18.00
N LEU A 216 -43.02 19.59 18.22
CA LEU A 216 -41.92 20.53 18.53
C LEU A 216 -42.33 22.02 18.52
N PRO A 217 -42.37 22.72 19.67
CA PRO A 217 -42.77 24.12 19.69
C PRO A 217 -41.76 24.94 18.86
N GLY A 218 -42.17 25.38 17.66
CA GLY A 218 -41.33 26.18 16.77
C GLY A 218 -41.64 26.11 15.26
N SER A 219 -42.34 25.08 14.76
CA SER A 219 -42.64 24.96 13.33
C SER A 219 -44.14 24.94 13.02
N SER A 220 -44.63 25.97 12.31
CA SER A 220 -46.00 26.01 11.77
C SER A 220 -46.17 25.20 10.47
N THR A 221 -45.15 24.45 10.04
CA THR A 221 -45.21 23.59 8.85
C THR A 221 -44.49 22.27 9.16
N GLY A 222 -45.25 21.33 9.71
CA GLY A 222 -44.72 20.11 10.32
C GLY A 222 -44.05 19.12 9.37
N VAL A 223 -43.14 18.33 9.94
CA VAL A 223 -42.70 17.04 9.38
C VAL A 223 -42.56 16.03 10.52
N ALA A 224 -43.14 14.85 10.27
CA ALA A 224 -43.01 13.52 10.87
C ALA A 224 -42.72 13.32 12.38
N LEU A 225 -43.57 12.46 12.95
CA LEU A 225 -43.47 11.76 14.22
C LEU A 225 -42.12 11.07 14.39
N ASP A 226 -41.55 11.16 15.58
CA ASP A 226 -40.45 10.31 16.05
C ASP A 226 -40.92 8.84 15.98
N PRO A 227 -40.40 7.98 15.09
CA PRO A 227 -40.82 6.58 15.03
C PRO A 227 -40.49 5.88 16.36
N SER A 228 -41.32 4.93 16.80
CA SER A 228 -40.90 4.02 17.89
C SER A 228 -39.56 3.38 17.53
N GLY A 229 -38.55 3.52 18.41
CA GLY A 229 -37.19 3.01 18.18
C GLY A 229 -36.12 4.04 17.81
N SER A 230 -36.37 5.35 17.97
CA SER A 230 -35.37 6.41 17.70
C SER A 230 -34.38 6.71 18.84
N GLY A 231 -34.54 6.04 19.98
CA GLY A 231 -33.50 5.78 20.97
C GLY A 231 -32.61 6.94 21.42
N VAL A 232 -33.20 8.04 21.91
CA VAL A 232 -32.42 9.08 22.61
C VAL A 232 -32.85 9.16 24.07
N LEU A 233 -31.88 9.39 24.95
CA LEU A 233 -32.14 9.60 26.37
C LEU A 233 -32.46 11.08 26.61
N ARG A 234 -33.67 11.38 27.09
CA ARG A 234 -34.07 12.75 27.43
C ARG A 234 -33.89 13.01 28.92
N LEU A 235 -33.10 14.04 29.25
CA LEU A 235 -32.86 14.47 30.63
C LEU A 235 -33.85 15.55 31.09
N THR A 236 -34.27 16.47 30.20
CA THR A 236 -35.29 17.52 30.50
C THR A 236 -36.29 17.67 29.35
N ASN A 237 -37.50 18.18 29.62
CA ASN A 237 -38.58 18.25 28.62
C ASN A 237 -39.21 19.65 28.43
N ALA A 238 -38.38 20.70 28.33
CA ALA A 238 -38.79 22.10 28.16
C ALA A 238 -39.79 22.63 29.20
N ASN A 239 -39.93 21.95 30.34
CA ASN A 239 -40.61 22.49 31.50
C ASN A 239 -39.62 23.26 32.37
N PHE A 240 -40.12 24.21 33.15
CA PHE A 240 -39.32 24.99 34.09
C PHE A 240 -38.93 24.16 35.32
N ASP A 241 -37.82 24.54 35.96
CA ASP A 241 -37.36 24.02 37.26
C ASP A 241 -37.17 22.49 37.33
N GLN A 242 -36.61 21.90 36.27
CA GLN A 242 -36.33 20.45 36.17
C GLN A 242 -34.86 20.12 36.40
N ASP A 243 -34.61 18.89 36.84
CA ASP A 243 -33.29 18.29 36.97
C ASP A 243 -33.33 16.77 36.88
N ALA A 244 -32.35 16.21 36.19
CA ALA A 244 -32.20 14.76 36.07
C ALA A 244 -30.71 14.37 35.92
N PHE A 245 -30.40 13.13 36.29
CA PHE A 245 -29.11 12.50 35.99
C PHE A 245 -29.28 11.04 35.55
N VAL A 246 -28.27 10.55 34.84
CA VAL A 246 -28.06 9.13 34.51
C VAL A 246 -26.58 8.79 34.71
N ILE A 247 -26.26 7.62 35.25
CA ILE A 247 -24.90 7.17 35.55
C ILE A 247 -24.75 5.71 35.16
N TYR A 248 -23.65 5.37 34.50
CA TYR A 248 -23.28 3.99 34.26
C TYR A 248 -22.71 3.40 35.56
N ASN A 249 -23.40 2.42 36.11
CA ASN A 249 -23.21 1.92 37.48
C ASN A 249 -22.09 0.87 37.62
N SER A 250 -21.34 0.59 36.56
CA SER A 250 -20.17 -0.29 36.62
C SER A 250 -18.90 0.54 36.79
N PRO A 251 -18.18 0.42 37.92
CA PRO A 251 -16.92 1.14 38.14
C PRO A 251 -15.85 0.75 37.12
N ILE A 252 -15.07 1.73 36.67
CA ILE A 252 -13.95 1.60 35.74
C ILE A 252 -12.67 2.02 36.46
N ALA A 253 -11.60 1.23 36.35
CA ALA A 253 -10.32 1.59 36.95
C ALA A 253 -9.74 2.86 36.31
N SER A 254 -9.18 3.77 37.12
CA SER A 254 -8.62 5.04 36.66
C SER A 254 -7.16 4.96 36.20
N ASN A 255 -6.61 3.75 36.12
CA ASN A 255 -5.24 3.50 35.69
C ASN A 255 -5.05 3.59 34.16
N ALA A 256 -6.13 3.80 33.41
CA ALA A 256 -6.15 4.12 32.00
C ALA A 256 -6.90 5.44 31.78
N GLY A 257 -6.49 6.18 30.76
CA GLY A 257 -7.23 7.33 30.25
C GLY A 257 -8.54 6.89 29.62
N LEU A 258 -9.48 7.83 29.52
CA LEU A 258 -10.81 7.60 28.96
C LEU A 258 -11.04 8.57 27.81
N SER A 259 -11.48 8.05 26.66
CA SER A 259 -12.06 8.85 25.60
C SER A 259 -13.57 8.61 25.57
N ILE A 260 -14.34 9.70 25.67
CA ILE A 260 -15.80 9.70 25.73
C ILE A 260 -16.32 10.52 24.57
N THR A 261 -17.14 9.91 23.72
CA THR A 261 -17.84 10.60 22.62
C THR A 261 -19.34 10.44 22.80
N PHE A 262 -20.11 11.50 22.61
CA PHE A 262 -21.56 11.46 22.62
C PHE A 262 -22.17 12.55 21.73
N ASP A 263 -23.33 12.25 21.13
CA ASP A 263 -24.19 13.25 20.53
C ASP A 263 -25.07 13.86 21.64
N PHE A 264 -25.25 15.18 21.64
CA PHE A 264 -26.20 15.86 22.51
C PHE A 264 -27.09 16.81 21.71
N PHE A 265 -28.26 17.12 22.27
CA PHE A 265 -29.26 17.97 21.65
C PHE A 265 -29.80 18.96 22.67
N ALA A 266 -29.93 20.21 22.24
CA ALA A 266 -30.44 21.34 23.00
C ALA A 266 -31.37 22.15 22.10
N TYR A 267 -32.67 22.17 22.37
CA TYR A 267 -33.65 22.87 21.50
C TYR A 267 -35.00 23.11 22.15
N GLY A 268 -35.85 23.89 21.46
CA GLY A 268 -37.27 24.04 21.81
C GLY A 268 -37.53 24.87 23.07
N GLY A 269 -36.60 25.76 23.41
CA GLY A 269 -36.61 26.50 24.65
C GLY A 269 -37.68 27.57 24.77
N THR A 270 -38.05 27.89 26.02
CA THR A 270 -39.00 28.93 26.39
C THR A 270 -38.49 29.66 27.63
N THR A 271 -39.04 30.84 27.92
CA THR A 271 -38.63 31.61 29.11
C THR A 271 -39.83 32.24 29.81
N ARG A 272 -39.79 32.29 31.14
CA ARG A 272 -40.71 33.07 31.98
C ARG A 272 -40.45 34.58 31.85
N ASN A 273 -39.24 34.97 31.45
CA ASN A 273 -38.83 36.36 31.32
C ASN A 273 -38.63 36.72 29.84
N ALA A 274 -39.56 37.49 29.27
CA ALA A 274 -39.51 37.92 27.86
C ALA A 274 -38.25 38.70 27.44
N THR A 275 -37.38 39.10 28.39
CA THR A 275 -36.11 39.78 28.11
C THR A 275 -34.87 38.89 28.26
N ALA A 276 -35.04 37.63 28.69
CA ALA A 276 -33.97 36.64 28.75
C ALA A 276 -33.96 35.76 27.48
N PRO A 277 -32.82 35.21 27.07
CA PRO A 277 -32.75 34.16 26.07
C PRO A 277 -33.58 32.95 26.49
N ALA A 278 -34.17 32.28 25.50
CA ALA A 278 -35.07 31.17 25.75
C ALA A 278 -34.34 29.86 26.07
N GLY A 279 -33.08 29.68 25.64
CA GLY A 279 -32.29 28.47 25.90
C GLY A 279 -31.60 28.49 27.27
N ALA A 280 -31.82 27.45 28.07
CA ALA A 280 -31.18 27.22 29.37
C ALA A 280 -31.51 25.81 29.96
N ASP A 281 -30.78 25.31 30.96
CA ASP A 281 -29.51 25.82 31.47
C ASP A 281 -28.30 25.06 30.89
N GLY A 282 -28.53 23.90 30.27
CA GLY A 282 -27.51 23.09 29.63
C GLY A 282 -27.41 21.65 30.14
N ILE A 283 -26.33 20.98 29.72
CA ILE A 283 -26.04 19.57 30.00
C ILE A 283 -24.68 19.47 30.67
N SER A 284 -24.54 18.60 31.67
CA SER A 284 -23.25 18.24 32.25
C SER A 284 -22.90 16.78 31.97
N PHE A 285 -21.65 16.54 31.58
CA PHE A 285 -20.99 15.24 31.75
C PHE A 285 -20.19 15.29 33.05
N PHE A 286 -20.13 14.19 33.79
CA PHE A 286 -19.34 14.16 35.02
C PHE A 286 -18.74 12.79 35.32
N LEU A 287 -17.66 12.83 36.09
CA LEU A 287 -17.04 11.67 36.72
C LEU A 287 -17.32 11.69 38.22
N ILE A 288 -17.69 10.54 38.77
CA ILE A 288 -17.85 10.32 40.21
C ILE A 288 -16.91 9.22 40.68
N ASP A 289 -16.61 9.21 41.98
CA ASP A 289 -15.98 8.07 42.64
C ASP A 289 -16.78 6.78 42.35
N GLY A 290 -16.09 5.75 41.86
CA GLY A 290 -16.68 4.46 41.53
C GLY A 290 -17.37 3.75 42.71
N ALA A 291 -17.07 4.12 43.96
CA ALA A 291 -17.77 3.62 45.14
C ALA A 291 -19.12 4.31 45.39
N ALA A 292 -19.35 5.51 44.84
CA ALA A 292 -20.55 6.29 45.09
C ALA A 292 -21.77 5.77 44.30
N SER A 293 -22.96 6.01 44.84
CA SER A 293 -24.25 5.63 44.22
C SER A 293 -25.28 6.74 44.44
N PRO A 294 -25.22 7.83 43.66
CA PRO A 294 -26.10 8.99 43.83
C PRO A 294 -27.56 8.62 43.71
N THR A 295 -28.39 9.28 44.51
CA THR A 295 -29.85 9.07 44.54
C THR A 295 -30.65 10.29 44.11
N ARG A 296 -29.98 11.43 43.91
CA ARG A 296 -30.59 12.69 43.48
C ARG A 296 -29.58 13.55 42.70
N PRO A 297 -30.06 14.38 41.76
CA PRO A 297 -29.23 15.39 41.09
C PRO A 297 -28.84 16.53 42.04
N GLY A 298 -27.93 17.39 41.58
CA GLY A 298 -27.41 18.53 42.33
C GLY A 298 -28.38 19.71 42.49
N ALA A 299 -29.32 19.86 41.56
CA ALA A 299 -30.58 20.62 41.58
C ALA A 299 -30.98 21.04 40.15
N PHE A 300 -32.01 21.87 40.02
CA PHE A 300 -32.39 22.55 38.78
C PHE A 300 -31.62 23.88 38.57
N GLY A 301 -31.83 24.55 37.43
CA GLY A 301 -31.23 25.85 37.12
C GLY A 301 -29.76 25.76 36.70
N GLY A 302 -28.97 26.79 37.04
CA GLY A 302 -27.53 26.88 36.78
C GLY A 302 -26.62 25.86 37.47
N SER A 303 -27.19 24.87 38.17
CA SER A 303 -26.46 23.72 38.71
C SER A 303 -26.15 22.65 37.66
N LEU A 304 -26.83 22.71 36.50
CA LEU A 304 -26.76 21.72 35.40
C LEU A 304 -27.00 20.28 35.88
N GLY A 305 -27.77 20.11 36.96
CA GLY A 305 -28.00 18.84 37.63
C GLY A 305 -26.78 18.23 38.31
N TYR A 306 -25.58 18.83 38.23
CA TYR A 306 -24.34 18.33 38.83
C TYR A 306 -23.96 19.05 40.13
N ALA A 307 -23.90 20.38 40.10
CA ALA A 307 -23.42 21.21 41.20
C ALA A 307 -24.51 21.49 42.26
N GLN A 308 -24.12 22.02 43.44
CA GLN A 308 -25.08 22.29 44.51
C GLN A 308 -26.02 23.46 44.21
N LYS A 309 -27.22 23.43 44.78
CA LYS A 309 -28.08 24.61 44.95
C LYS A 309 -28.05 25.08 46.41
N LEU A 310 -27.20 26.07 46.68
CA LEU A 310 -26.95 26.55 48.04
C LEU A 310 -28.18 27.17 48.72
N ALA A 311 -29.06 27.82 47.96
CA ALA A 311 -30.24 28.50 48.49
C ALA A 311 -31.23 27.57 49.21
N ASP A 312 -31.33 26.32 48.74
CA ASP A 312 -32.25 25.30 49.26
C ASP A 312 -31.52 24.18 50.04
N GLY A 313 -30.19 24.31 50.21
CA GLY A 313 -29.35 23.31 50.88
C GLY A 313 -29.26 21.96 50.15
N ILE A 314 -29.48 21.95 48.83
CA ILE A 314 -29.38 20.73 48.01
C ILE A 314 -27.91 20.52 47.65
N ALA A 315 -27.33 19.41 48.11
CA ALA A 315 -25.96 19.02 47.76
C ALA A 315 -25.89 18.56 46.30
N GLY A 316 -24.73 18.77 45.67
CA GLY A 316 -24.42 18.30 44.32
C GLY A 316 -24.41 16.76 44.23
N ILE A 317 -24.16 16.23 43.03
CA ILE A 317 -24.12 14.77 42.79
C ILE A 317 -23.12 14.09 43.71
N GLU A 318 -23.61 13.19 44.57
CA GLU A 318 -22.81 12.46 45.55
C GLU A 318 -21.59 11.78 44.91
N GLY A 319 -20.42 11.92 45.53
CA GLY A 319 -19.17 11.38 44.97
C GLY A 319 -18.67 12.08 43.71
N GLY A 320 -19.28 13.19 43.29
CA GLY A 320 -18.80 14.03 42.20
C GLY A 320 -17.31 14.35 42.35
N TYR A 321 -16.54 13.97 41.34
CA TYR A 321 -15.15 14.34 41.20
C TYR A 321 -15.06 15.57 40.31
N ILE A 322 -15.33 15.47 39.01
CA ILE A 322 -15.26 16.60 38.08
C ILE A 322 -16.51 16.63 37.20
N GLY A 323 -17.11 17.82 37.03
CA GLY A 323 -18.26 18.06 36.16
C GLY A 323 -17.92 19.04 35.06
N ILE A 324 -18.24 18.68 33.82
CA ILE A 324 -18.06 19.46 32.60
C ILE A 324 -19.45 19.89 32.12
N GLY A 325 -19.76 21.18 32.24
CA GLY A 325 -21.02 21.78 31.81
C GLY A 325 -20.91 22.37 30.41
N LEU A 326 -21.75 21.89 29.51
CA LEU A 326 -22.13 22.53 28.25
C LEU A 326 -23.24 23.54 28.61
N ASP A 327 -22.84 24.76 28.94
CA ASP A 327 -23.64 25.78 29.63
C ASP A 327 -24.23 26.77 28.64
N GLU A 328 -25.54 26.69 28.44
CA GLU A 328 -26.27 27.52 27.48
C GLU A 328 -26.48 28.94 28.02
N PHE A 329 -26.68 29.08 29.33
CA PHE A 329 -27.08 30.35 29.95
C PHE A 329 -25.91 31.09 30.60
N GLY A 330 -24.86 30.37 30.98
CA GLY A 330 -23.61 30.91 31.54
C GLY A 330 -23.54 30.87 33.06
N ASN A 331 -24.43 30.16 33.75
CA ASN A 331 -24.48 30.13 35.22
C ASN A 331 -23.49 29.12 35.82
N PHE A 332 -23.19 28.05 35.09
CA PHE A 332 -22.20 27.06 35.49
C PHE A 332 -20.78 27.68 35.51
N SER A 333 -20.55 28.70 34.66
CA SER A 333 -19.28 29.45 34.57
C SER A 333 -19.01 30.45 35.71
N ASN A 334 -19.98 30.72 36.58
CA ASN A 334 -19.87 31.77 37.60
C ASN A 334 -19.58 31.21 39.01
N PRO A 335 -18.45 31.56 39.66
CA PRO A 335 -18.09 31.05 40.99
C PRO A 335 -19.02 31.51 42.12
N THR A 336 -19.82 32.56 41.89
CA THR A 336 -20.77 33.14 42.86
C THR A 336 -22.22 32.79 42.57
N ASP A 337 -22.52 32.22 41.40
CA ASP A 337 -23.87 31.80 41.02
C ASP A 337 -24.10 30.33 41.40
N VAL A 338 -25.23 30.09 42.05
CA VAL A 338 -25.54 28.84 42.79
C VAL A 338 -26.84 28.19 42.32
N GLY A 339 -27.22 28.45 41.06
CA GLY A 339 -28.59 28.25 40.57
C GLY A 339 -29.53 29.36 41.09
N PRO A 340 -30.49 29.86 40.30
CA PRO A 340 -31.07 31.17 40.55
C PRO A 340 -32.00 31.23 41.77
N THR A 341 -31.88 32.32 42.52
CA THR A 341 -33.04 33.01 43.13
C THR A 341 -33.07 34.44 42.59
N GLY A 342 -33.99 34.74 41.65
CA GLY A 342 -34.42 36.11 41.34
C GLY A 342 -34.58 36.46 39.84
N PRO A 343 -35.63 37.23 39.45
CA PRO A 343 -36.03 37.44 38.05
C PRO A 343 -35.18 38.45 37.23
N GLN A 344 -33.96 38.83 37.66
CA GLN A 344 -33.16 39.87 36.98
C GLN A 344 -31.63 39.65 37.00
N GLN A 345 -31.13 38.45 36.66
CA GLN A 345 -29.71 38.31 36.31
C GLN A 345 -29.57 38.07 34.82
N ARG A 346 -29.01 39.07 34.13
CA ARG A 346 -28.90 39.11 32.67
C ARG A 346 -27.85 38.10 32.21
N VAL A 347 -28.20 37.33 31.18
CA VAL A 347 -27.24 36.63 30.31
C VAL A 347 -26.11 37.58 29.94
N GLY A 348 -24.86 37.16 30.14
CA GLY A 348 -23.67 38.00 29.91
C GLY A 348 -23.33 39.02 30.99
N GLY A 349 -23.89 38.91 32.20
CA GLY A 349 -23.42 39.66 33.38
C GLY A 349 -21.98 39.28 33.79
N PRO A 350 -21.30 40.08 34.64
CA PRO A 350 -19.91 39.81 35.04
C PRO A 350 -19.74 38.38 35.59
N GLY A 351 -18.89 37.59 34.94
CA GLY A 351 -18.59 36.20 35.32
C GLY A 351 -19.59 35.15 34.83
N ARG A 352 -20.61 35.50 34.01
CA ARG A 352 -21.50 34.54 33.33
C ARG A 352 -21.18 34.52 31.84
N ILE A 353 -20.82 33.35 31.30
CA ILE A 353 -20.43 33.15 29.91
C ILE A 353 -21.41 32.16 29.26
N PRO A 354 -22.45 32.66 28.56
CA PRO A 354 -23.39 31.82 27.82
C PRO A 354 -22.68 31.07 26.68
N ASP A 355 -23.31 29.97 26.24
CA ASP A 355 -22.81 29.04 25.23
C ASP A 355 -21.34 28.66 25.47
N SER A 356 -21.01 28.19 26.68
CA SER A 356 -19.63 27.88 27.06
C SER A 356 -19.46 26.46 27.59
N VAL A 357 -18.21 25.98 27.61
CA VAL A 357 -17.83 24.75 28.30
C VAL A 357 -17.14 25.12 29.61
N SER A 358 -17.71 24.73 30.73
CA SER A 358 -17.27 25.12 32.06
C SER A 358 -17.01 23.91 32.94
N VAL A 359 -16.10 24.01 33.90
CA VAL A 359 -15.66 22.93 34.78
C VAL A 359 -15.95 23.26 36.24
N ARG A 360 -16.63 22.33 36.92
CA ARG A 360 -16.92 22.38 38.36
C ARG A 360 -16.21 21.24 39.08
N GLY A 361 -15.74 21.54 40.28
CA GLY A 361 -15.00 20.60 41.11
C GLY A 361 -15.86 19.56 41.82
N SER A 362 -15.22 18.89 42.78
CA SER A 362 -15.79 17.80 43.58
C SER A 362 -16.66 18.28 44.72
N SER A 363 -17.35 17.34 45.37
CA SER A 363 -18.00 17.60 46.67
C SER A 363 -17.05 18.18 47.73
N GLY A 364 -15.78 17.77 47.73
CA GLY A 364 -14.76 18.25 48.67
C GLY A 364 -14.35 19.71 48.46
N THR A 365 -14.48 20.23 47.23
CA THR A 365 -14.27 21.66 46.93
C THR A 365 -15.57 22.46 46.95
N ASN A 366 -16.65 21.86 47.46
CA ASN A 366 -18.00 22.41 47.42
C ASN A 366 -18.45 22.76 45.99
N TYR A 367 -18.00 21.99 44.99
CA TYR A 367 -18.30 22.19 43.56
C TYR A 367 -17.92 23.59 43.07
N ALA A 368 -16.75 24.08 43.50
CA ALA A 368 -16.21 25.36 43.04
C ALA A 368 -16.09 25.39 41.51
N TYR A 369 -16.33 26.57 40.91
CA TYR A 369 -15.99 26.79 39.50
C TYR A 369 -14.47 26.79 39.35
N LEU A 370 -13.95 25.90 38.52
CA LEU A 370 -12.51 25.68 38.38
C LEU A 370 -11.93 26.30 37.10
N GLY A 371 -12.76 26.56 36.09
CA GLY A 371 -12.34 27.14 34.83
C GLY A 371 -13.29 26.78 33.69
N GLY A 372 -13.07 27.33 32.50
CA GLY A 372 -13.95 27.12 31.36
C GLY A 372 -13.49 27.86 30.11
N SER A 373 -14.21 27.66 29.02
CA SER A 373 -14.05 28.29 27.73
C SER A 373 -14.82 29.62 27.66
N GLY A 374 -14.46 30.46 26.69
CA GLY A 374 -15.33 31.55 26.27
C GLY A 374 -16.60 31.04 25.56
N THR A 375 -17.40 31.98 25.04
CA THR A 375 -18.58 31.69 24.21
C THR A 375 -18.19 30.95 22.93
N LEU A 376 -18.91 29.86 22.63
CA LEU A 376 -18.80 29.05 21.43
C LEU A 376 -19.69 29.62 20.32
N SER A 377 -19.24 29.52 19.07
CA SER A 377 -19.95 30.04 17.90
C SER A 377 -19.88 29.04 16.75
N PRO A 378 -21.03 28.53 16.24
CA PRO A 378 -22.39 28.73 16.74
C PRO A 378 -22.58 28.20 18.19
N GLY A 379 -23.56 28.75 18.92
CA GLY A 379 -23.83 28.39 20.32
C GLY A 379 -24.33 26.95 20.52
N ILE A 380 -24.48 26.56 21.80
CA ILE A 380 -24.95 25.24 22.24
C ILE A 380 -26.49 25.22 22.26
N ASP A 381 -27.13 26.35 22.57
CA ASP A 381 -28.55 26.45 22.91
C ASP A 381 -29.55 26.08 21.80
N ASN A 382 -29.15 26.21 20.54
CA ASN A 382 -29.85 25.87 19.29
C ASN A 382 -31.38 26.09 19.29
N VAL A 383 -31.86 27.15 19.96
CA VAL A 383 -33.30 27.42 20.17
C VAL A 383 -34.08 27.55 18.86
N GLY A 384 -33.42 28.05 17.80
CA GLY A 384 -34.02 28.23 16.48
C GLY A 384 -34.18 26.93 15.65
N ALA A 385 -33.66 25.80 16.14
CA ALA A 385 -33.73 24.53 15.41
C ALA A 385 -35.18 24.02 15.32
N THR A 386 -35.59 23.59 14.13
CA THR A 386 -36.96 23.10 13.88
C THR A 386 -37.05 21.57 13.88
N ASN A 387 -35.92 20.87 13.94
CA ASN A 387 -35.84 19.41 14.04
C ASN A 387 -34.58 18.97 14.84
N ARG A 388 -34.55 17.70 15.27
CA ARG A 388 -33.48 17.13 16.10
C ARG A 388 -32.10 17.08 15.40
N ASN A 389 -32.04 16.95 14.08
CA ASN A 389 -30.75 16.89 13.37
C ASN A 389 -30.09 18.28 13.33
N ASP A 390 -30.86 19.34 13.15
CA ASP A 390 -30.33 20.72 13.16
C ASP A 390 -29.81 21.12 14.56
N ALA A 391 -30.42 20.56 15.62
CA ALA A 391 -30.02 20.77 17.01
C ALA A 391 -28.89 19.83 17.48
N ALA A 392 -28.49 18.86 16.65
CA ALA A 392 -27.48 17.90 17.02
C ALA A 392 -26.11 18.57 17.12
N ARG A 393 -25.37 18.25 18.17
CA ARG A 393 -23.95 18.52 18.30
C ARG A 393 -23.27 17.28 18.82
N ARG A 394 -21.98 17.12 18.53
CA ARG A 394 -21.17 16.04 19.09
C ARG A 394 -20.12 16.60 20.03
N ALA A 395 -19.95 15.97 21.17
CA ALA A 395 -18.88 16.28 22.10
C ALA A 395 -17.90 15.11 22.22
N ARG A 396 -16.60 15.43 22.35
CA ARG A 396 -15.54 14.49 22.70
C ARG A 396 -14.77 15.00 23.91
N LEU A 397 -14.64 14.14 24.91
CA LEU A 397 -13.90 14.41 26.14
C LEU A 397 -12.81 13.35 26.28
N ASP A 398 -11.57 13.78 26.42
CA ASP A 398 -10.45 12.90 26.72
C ASP A 398 -9.87 13.28 28.08
N ILE A 399 -9.69 12.30 28.97
CA ILE A 399 -8.99 12.49 30.24
C ILE A 399 -7.88 11.45 30.37
N THR A 400 -6.65 11.91 30.56
CA THR A 400 -5.48 11.02 30.69
C THR A 400 -5.42 10.36 32.08
N PRO A 401 -4.63 9.29 32.28
CA PRO A 401 -4.37 8.75 33.64
C PRO A 401 -3.78 9.79 34.60
N ALA A 402 -3.10 10.82 34.08
CA ALA A 402 -2.55 11.92 34.85
C ALA A 402 -3.58 13.01 35.17
N GLY A 403 -4.81 12.93 34.64
CA GLY A 403 -5.89 13.88 34.89
C GLY A 403 -5.88 15.12 34.00
N LEU A 404 -5.18 15.10 32.86
CA LEU A 404 -5.30 16.15 31.86
C LEU A 404 -6.58 15.94 31.06
N LEU A 405 -7.52 16.89 31.18
CA LEU A 405 -8.81 16.89 30.52
C LEU A 405 -8.81 17.82 29.30
N THR A 406 -9.28 17.31 28.17
CA THR A 406 -9.56 18.09 26.96
C THR A 406 -11.02 17.86 26.54
N VAL A 407 -11.75 18.94 26.25
CA VAL A 407 -13.16 18.92 25.86
C VAL A 407 -13.31 19.60 24.51
N ARG A 408 -14.04 18.94 23.60
CA ARG A 408 -14.28 19.43 22.24
C ARG A 408 -15.75 19.30 21.89
N VAL A 409 -16.23 20.24 21.08
CA VAL A 409 -17.58 20.27 20.56
C VAL A 409 -17.45 20.48 19.06
N ASP A 410 -17.92 19.51 18.28
CA ASP A 410 -18.09 19.62 16.84
C ASP A 410 -19.25 20.60 16.59
N LEU A 411 -18.90 21.84 16.22
CA LEU A 411 -19.82 22.96 16.10
C LEU A 411 -20.45 23.02 14.71
N ASN A 412 -19.78 22.44 13.70
CA ASN A 412 -20.20 22.47 12.30
C ASN A 412 -20.86 21.15 11.82
N ASN A 413 -20.82 20.09 12.64
CA ASN A 413 -21.31 18.72 12.41
C ASN A 413 -20.65 17.98 11.23
N ASP A 414 -19.38 18.25 10.92
CA ASP A 414 -18.64 17.53 9.87
C ASP A 414 -17.94 16.26 10.38
N GLY A 415 -17.93 16.05 11.71
CA GLY A 415 -17.30 14.91 12.37
C GLY A 415 -15.82 15.12 12.70
N ASP A 416 -15.26 16.28 12.38
CA ASP A 416 -13.99 16.79 12.91
C ASP A 416 -14.26 17.58 14.21
N PHE A 417 -13.27 17.70 15.08
CA PHE A 417 -13.40 18.39 16.39
C PHE A 417 -12.38 19.52 16.58
N LEU A 418 -11.80 19.94 15.48
CA LEU A 418 -10.50 20.62 15.45
C LEU A 418 -10.56 21.91 14.66
N ASP A 419 -11.72 22.25 14.12
CA ASP A 419 -11.89 23.55 13.52
C ASP A 419 -11.59 24.63 14.55
N PRO A 420 -11.12 25.81 14.10
CA PRO A 420 -10.92 26.94 14.98
C PRO A 420 -12.17 27.24 15.82
N GLY A 421 -12.09 26.98 17.12
CA GLY A 421 -13.20 27.19 18.08
C GLY A 421 -13.86 25.92 18.62
N GLU A 422 -13.57 24.74 18.06
CA GLU A 422 -14.17 23.47 18.49
C GLU A 422 -13.45 22.81 19.67
N VAL A 423 -12.18 23.14 19.88
CA VAL A 423 -11.46 22.82 21.12
C VAL A 423 -11.88 23.80 22.20
N ALA A 424 -12.97 23.47 22.89
CA ALA A 424 -13.52 24.32 23.93
C ALA A 424 -12.60 24.41 25.16
N LEU A 425 -11.99 23.31 25.58
CA LEU A 425 -11.06 23.28 26.72
C LEU A 425 -9.88 22.36 26.42
N ALA A 426 -8.65 22.84 26.58
CA ALA A 426 -7.44 22.07 26.31
C ALA A 426 -6.58 21.92 27.56
N ASN A 427 -6.14 20.69 27.85
CA ASN A 427 -5.15 20.39 28.89
C ASN A 427 -5.50 20.93 30.28
N PHE A 428 -6.79 20.90 30.64
CA PHE A 428 -7.22 21.28 31.97
C PHE A 428 -6.73 20.24 32.98
N ASP A 429 -5.85 20.66 33.90
CA ASP A 429 -5.29 19.77 34.91
C ASP A 429 -6.28 19.53 36.06
N ALA A 430 -7.00 18.42 36.00
CA ALA A 430 -7.98 18.07 37.02
C ALA A 430 -7.32 17.79 38.38
N VAL A 431 -6.07 17.28 38.40
CA VAL A 431 -5.39 16.93 39.65
C VAL A 431 -4.98 18.19 40.41
N VAL A 432 -4.37 19.15 39.71
CA VAL A 432 -3.95 20.43 40.29
C VAL A 432 -5.16 21.24 40.76
N ASN A 433 -6.25 21.25 39.99
CA ASN A 433 -7.41 22.09 40.29
C ASN A 433 -8.42 21.45 41.25
N ASN A 434 -8.45 20.11 41.37
CA ASN A 434 -9.53 19.42 42.08
C ASN A 434 -9.06 18.28 43.01
N GLY A 435 -7.76 18.04 43.11
CA GLY A 435 -7.18 17.00 43.98
C GLY A 435 -6.97 15.66 43.28
N PRO A 436 -6.51 14.62 44.01
CA PRO A 436 -6.12 13.34 43.42
C PRO A 436 -7.30 12.58 42.81
N ILE A 437 -7.02 11.87 41.71
CA ILE A 437 -7.97 11.01 41.00
C ILE A 437 -8.42 9.82 41.88
N PRO A 438 -9.73 9.56 42.00
CA PRO A 438 -10.27 8.33 42.59
C PRO A 438 -9.69 7.06 41.96
N ALA A 439 -9.58 5.97 42.73
CA ALA A 439 -9.04 4.69 42.24
C ALA A 439 -9.90 4.02 41.14
N SER A 440 -11.18 4.40 41.07
CA SER A 440 -12.09 4.01 40.00
C SER A 440 -13.13 5.10 39.78
N PHE A 441 -13.66 5.20 38.57
CA PHE A 441 -14.71 6.14 38.20
C PHE A 441 -16.00 5.44 37.82
N LYS A 442 -17.13 6.12 38.04
CA LYS A 442 -18.32 5.99 37.19
C LYS A 442 -18.50 7.30 36.44
N PHE A 443 -19.14 7.25 35.28
CA PHE A 443 -19.46 8.43 34.48
C PHE A 443 -20.97 8.58 34.35
N GLY A 444 -21.40 9.80 34.08
CA GLY A 444 -22.81 10.10 33.89
C GLY A 444 -23.06 11.43 33.20
N PHE A 445 -24.34 11.66 32.93
CA PHE A 445 -24.85 12.90 32.39
C PHE A 445 -25.92 13.46 33.32
N ALA A 446 -25.96 14.77 33.50
CA ALA A 446 -27.04 15.45 34.19
C ALA A 446 -27.43 16.70 33.40
N SER A 447 -28.64 17.19 33.63
CA SER A 447 -29.13 18.40 32.99
C SER A 447 -30.23 19.01 33.82
N SER A 448 -30.45 20.31 33.64
CA SER A 448 -31.50 21.04 34.31
C SER A 448 -32.06 22.20 33.50
N THR A 449 -33.21 22.69 33.94
CA THR A 449 -33.86 23.92 33.47
C THR A 449 -34.20 24.83 34.65
N GLY A 450 -34.46 26.11 34.38
CA GLY A 450 -34.78 27.13 35.38
C GLY A 450 -35.95 27.99 34.91
N ASP A 451 -35.80 29.32 34.99
CA ASP A 451 -36.77 30.28 34.44
C ASP A 451 -36.72 30.36 32.90
N SER A 452 -35.62 29.90 32.30
CA SER A 452 -35.50 29.55 30.88
C SER A 452 -35.30 28.04 30.76
N THR A 453 -35.60 27.45 29.61
CA THR A 453 -35.66 25.99 29.45
C THR A 453 -35.09 25.55 28.11
N ASN A 454 -34.61 24.33 28.01
CA ASN A 454 -34.40 23.61 26.75
C ASN A 454 -34.76 22.13 26.93
N ILE A 455 -35.02 21.45 25.81
CA ILE A 455 -35.04 20.00 25.73
C ILE A 455 -33.61 19.53 25.63
N HIS A 456 -33.16 18.75 26.61
CA HIS A 456 -31.82 18.17 26.63
C HIS A 456 -31.85 16.66 26.41
N GLU A 457 -31.19 16.20 25.35
CA GLU A 457 -31.12 14.78 24.98
C GLU A 457 -29.68 14.34 24.73
N VAL A 458 -29.40 13.04 24.89
CA VAL A 458 -28.10 12.41 24.62
C VAL A 458 -28.29 11.13 23.79
N ARG A 459 -27.37 10.87 22.85
CA ARG A 459 -27.33 9.67 22.00
C ARG A 459 -25.89 9.24 21.68
N ASN A 460 -25.71 8.01 21.19
CA ASN A 460 -24.45 7.50 20.63
C ASN A 460 -23.26 7.66 21.58
N VAL A 461 -23.43 7.23 22.84
CA VAL A 461 -22.37 7.28 23.84
C VAL A 461 -21.38 6.16 23.57
N SER A 462 -20.11 6.51 23.38
CA SER A 462 -19.01 5.56 23.24
C SER A 462 -17.91 5.91 24.23
N ILE A 463 -17.42 4.90 24.95
CA ILE A 463 -16.32 5.04 25.91
C ILE A 463 -15.27 3.95 25.68
N THR A 464 -14.04 4.41 25.50
CA THR A 464 -12.85 3.58 25.29
C THR A 464 -11.76 3.97 26.28
N THR A 465 -10.87 3.02 26.58
CA THR A 465 -9.67 3.27 27.41
C THR A 465 -8.44 3.42 26.53
N PHE A 466 -7.53 4.32 26.91
CA PHE A 466 -6.18 4.45 26.34
C PHE A 466 -5.15 4.58 27.47
N THR A 467 -3.87 4.18 27.29
CA THR A 467 -2.87 4.25 28.37
C THR A 467 -1.90 5.43 28.23
N THR A 468 -1.52 5.83 27.02
CA THR A 468 -0.91 7.14 26.74
C THR A 468 -1.31 7.65 25.35
N PRO A 469 -1.63 8.95 25.19
CA PRO A 469 -1.81 9.57 23.86
C PRO A 469 -0.48 9.66 23.09
N PRO A 470 -0.51 9.84 21.76
CA PRO A 470 0.70 10.03 20.98
C PRO A 470 1.37 11.35 21.35
N THR A 471 2.66 11.45 21.04
CA THR A 471 3.49 12.64 21.25
C THR A 471 4.05 13.10 19.92
N THR A 472 4.43 14.37 19.83
CA THR A 472 5.05 14.97 18.63
C THR A 472 6.43 15.51 18.93
N ALA A 473 7.29 15.55 17.91
CA ALA A 473 8.61 16.15 18.00
C ALA A 473 8.59 17.63 17.60
N ASP A 474 9.25 18.49 18.37
CA ASP A 474 9.61 19.81 17.87
C ASP A 474 10.75 19.68 16.85
N ALA A 475 10.70 20.50 15.81
CA ALA A 475 11.72 20.53 14.77
C ALA A 475 12.17 21.96 14.46
N SER A 476 13.36 22.08 13.89
CA SER A 476 13.88 23.36 13.43
C SER A 476 14.63 23.21 12.11
N ALA A 477 14.42 24.13 11.19
CA ALA A 477 15.13 24.21 9.91
C ALA A 477 15.74 25.60 9.72
N THR A 478 16.93 25.66 9.12
CA THR A 478 17.54 26.91 8.68
C THR A 478 17.20 27.12 7.21
N VAL A 479 16.73 28.31 6.87
CA VAL A 479 16.14 28.64 5.56
C VAL A 479 16.76 29.93 5.05
N ALA A 480 17.41 29.87 3.89
CA ALA A 480 17.93 31.05 3.22
C ALA A 480 16.79 31.82 2.50
N PRO A 481 16.90 33.14 2.31
CA PRO A 481 15.95 33.89 1.47
C PRO A 481 15.79 33.24 0.08
N ASN A 482 14.58 33.28 -0.50
CA ASN A 482 14.27 32.70 -1.82
C ASN A 482 14.56 31.20 -2.00
N SER A 483 14.89 30.47 -0.94
CA SER A 483 15.24 29.05 -1.01
C SER A 483 14.03 28.12 -0.76
N ILE A 484 14.21 26.86 -1.13
CA ILE A 484 13.28 25.76 -0.82
C ILE A 484 14.03 24.76 0.06
N VAL A 485 13.52 24.49 1.26
CA VAL A 485 14.14 23.54 2.20
C VAL A 485 13.24 22.32 2.40
N ASN A 486 13.83 21.12 2.46
CA ASN A 486 13.14 19.94 2.96
C ASN A 486 13.16 19.94 4.48
N LEU A 487 12.00 19.79 5.11
CA LEU A 487 11.88 19.80 6.56
C LEU A 487 12.11 18.39 7.09
N THR A 488 13.01 18.26 8.06
CA THR A 488 13.39 16.98 8.66
C THR A 488 13.20 17.02 10.17
N GLY A 489 13.10 15.83 10.79
CA GLY A 489 12.85 15.72 12.24
C GLY A 489 11.39 15.90 12.65
N LEU A 490 10.46 15.98 11.69
CA LEU A 490 9.03 15.95 11.95
C LEU A 490 8.57 14.52 12.20
N GLY A 491 7.62 14.36 13.11
CA GLY A 491 7.05 13.07 13.43
C GLY A 491 6.46 13.03 14.83
N GLY A 492 6.16 11.82 15.26
CA GLY A 492 5.52 11.57 16.54
C GLY A 492 5.68 10.13 16.95
N THR A 493 5.55 9.91 18.24
CA THR A 493 5.69 8.59 18.84
C THR A 493 4.50 8.31 19.72
N ASP A 494 3.98 7.11 19.60
CA ASP A 494 2.97 6.56 20.49
C ASP A 494 3.57 5.33 21.17
N ALA A 495 3.45 5.22 22.49
CA ALA A 495 4.06 4.11 23.22
C ALA A 495 3.21 2.83 23.13
N GLU A 496 1.94 2.96 22.72
CA GLU A 496 0.94 1.90 22.70
C GLU A 496 0.67 1.37 21.31
N THR A 497 0.75 2.23 20.31
CA THR A 497 0.28 2.02 18.94
C THR A 497 1.23 2.69 17.93
N SER A 498 0.83 2.79 16.67
CA SER A 498 1.53 3.59 15.66
C SER A 498 0.80 4.91 15.43
N VAL A 499 1.54 5.99 15.23
CA VAL A 499 0.96 7.23 14.71
C VAL A 499 0.39 6.94 13.31
N ALA A 500 -0.92 7.07 13.15
CA ALA A 500 -1.64 6.81 11.92
C ALA A 500 -1.65 8.02 10.99
N SER A 501 -1.65 9.23 11.55
CA SER A 501 -1.56 10.46 10.76
C SER A 501 -1.03 11.64 11.58
N PHE A 502 -0.78 12.74 10.89
CA PHE A 502 -0.38 14.01 11.45
C PHE A 502 -1.23 15.12 10.88
N THR A 503 -1.78 15.99 11.72
CA THR A 503 -2.62 17.09 11.25
C THR A 503 -1.86 18.41 11.37
N ILE A 504 -1.81 19.19 10.30
CA ILE A 504 -1.22 20.54 10.28
C ILE A 504 -2.20 21.51 10.95
N LEU A 505 -1.78 22.13 12.06
CA LEU A 505 -2.64 22.97 12.88
C LEU A 505 -2.50 24.46 12.55
N THR A 506 -1.30 24.89 12.19
CA THR A 506 -1.05 26.27 11.72
C THR A 506 -0.13 26.24 10.50
N LEU A 507 -0.06 27.35 9.77
CA LEU A 507 0.88 27.56 8.66
C LEU A 507 1.79 28.76 8.97
N PRO A 508 2.97 28.85 8.33
CA PRO A 508 3.78 30.06 8.37
C PRO A 508 3.02 31.25 7.79
N ASP A 509 3.40 32.47 8.19
CA ASP A 509 2.84 33.71 7.61
C ASP A 509 3.05 33.68 6.07
N PRO A 510 1.98 33.85 5.26
CA PRO A 510 2.09 33.79 3.80
C PRO A 510 3.06 34.81 3.19
N SER A 511 3.35 35.91 3.89
CA SER A 511 4.36 36.89 3.48
C SER A 511 5.80 36.39 3.63
N GLN A 512 6.02 35.39 4.48
CA GLN A 512 7.33 34.79 4.75
C GLN A 512 7.59 33.56 3.85
N GLY A 513 6.54 32.88 3.39
CA GLY A 513 6.69 31.74 2.48
C GLY A 513 5.48 30.82 2.49
N THR A 514 5.60 29.69 1.81
CA THR A 514 4.52 28.69 1.70
C THR A 514 5.05 27.30 2.01
N LEU A 515 4.28 26.53 2.78
CA LEU A 515 4.55 25.14 3.12
C LEU A 515 3.96 24.23 2.03
N PHE A 516 4.72 23.25 1.56
CA PHE A 516 4.36 22.33 0.49
C PHE A 516 4.53 20.88 0.92
N LEU A 517 3.65 20.00 0.44
CA LEU A 517 3.83 18.56 0.48
C LEU A 517 4.51 18.12 -0.82
N GLY A 518 5.75 17.65 -0.70
CA GLY A 518 6.65 17.42 -1.83
C GLY A 518 7.39 18.69 -2.29
N ASN A 519 8.43 18.52 -3.10
CA ASN A 519 9.25 19.64 -3.57
C ASN A 519 8.44 20.54 -4.52
N PRO A 520 8.26 21.85 -4.23
CA PRO A 520 7.49 22.76 -5.07
C PRO A 520 8.04 22.91 -6.50
N LEU A 521 9.35 22.77 -6.74
CA LEU A 521 9.91 22.76 -8.10
C LEU A 521 9.56 21.49 -8.88
N ALA A 522 9.16 20.43 -8.19
CA ALA A 522 8.69 19.17 -8.76
C ALA A 522 7.16 19.04 -8.68
N GLY A 523 6.42 20.15 -8.52
CA GLY A 523 4.97 20.16 -8.47
C GLY A 523 4.36 19.80 -7.11
N GLY A 524 5.11 19.97 -6.02
CA GLY A 524 4.59 19.86 -4.65
C GLY A 524 3.36 20.75 -4.43
N ALA A 525 2.41 20.27 -3.63
CA ALA A 525 1.14 20.94 -3.40
C ALA A 525 1.20 21.80 -2.12
N PRO A 526 0.64 23.03 -2.12
CA PRO A 526 0.61 23.86 -0.92
C PRO A 526 -0.23 23.17 0.16
N VAL A 527 0.28 23.17 1.37
CA VAL A 527 -0.35 22.54 2.53
C VAL A 527 -1.39 23.48 3.12
N THR A 528 -2.53 22.94 3.56
CA THR A 528 -3.60 23.71 4.22
C THR A 528 -3.69 23.39 5.71
N VAL A 529 -4.20 24.34 6.50
CA VAL A 529 -4.60 24.06 7.90
C VAL A 529 -5.66 22.96 7.92
N GLY A 530 -5.56 22.05 8.89
CA GLY A 530 -6.43 20.88 9.02
C GLY A 530 -6.01 19.69 8.14
N GLN A 531 -5.03 19.86 7.24
CA GLN A 531 -4.59 18.77 6.37
C GLN A 531 -4.00 17.62 7.19
N SER A 532 -4.58 16.43 7.03
CA SER A 532 -4.06 15.18 7.59
C SER A 532 -3.05 14.56 6.63
N LEU A 533 -1.86 14.27 7.16
CA LEU A 533 -0.71 13.70 6.46
C LEU A 533 -0.40 12.35 7.09
N ASP A 534 -0.20 11.30 6.30
CA ASP A 534 0.28 10.03 6.85
C ASP A 534 1.76 10.13 7.33
N PRO A 535 2.30 9.11 8.02
CA PRO A 535 3.67 9.14 8.54
C PRO A 535 4.76 9.30 7.48
N LEU A 536 4.50 8.92 6.23
CA LEU A 536 5.43 9.17 5.13
C LEU A 536 5.32 10.61 4.64
N GLN A 537 4.10 11.11 4.46
CA GLN A 537 3.82 12.46 3.95
C GLN A 537 4.39 13.56 4.84
N ILE A 538 4.32 13.44 6.18
CA ILE A 538 4.89 14.47 7.05
C ILE A 538 6.41 14.62 6.91
N THR A 539 7.11 13.54 6.52
CA THR A 539 8.56 13.57 6.26
C THR A 539 8.92 14.15 4.88
N GLN A 540 7.92 14.52 4.08
CA GLN A 540 8.06 15.06 2.73
C GLN A 540 7.64 16.54 2.67
N LEU A 541 7.57 17.24 3.80
CA LEU A 541 7.22 18.64 3.82
C LEU A 541 8.39 19.53 3.40
N PHE A 542 8.13 20.46 2.48
CA PHE A 542 9.07 21.48 2.05
C PHE A 542 8.55 22.87 2.42
N PHE A 543 9.45 23.78 2.75
CA PHE A 543 9.12 25.20 2.91
C PHE A 543 9.81 26.03 1.84
N GLN A 544 9.04 26.81 1.09
CA GLN A 544 9.53 27.77 0.11
C GLN A 544 9.49 29.18 0.71
N ALA A 545 10.67 29.77 0.91
CA ALA A 545 10.80 31.12 1.44
C ALA A 545 10.40 32.18 0.39
N ALA A 546 9.68 33.21 0.83
CA ALA A 546 9.35 34.36 0.00
C ALA A 546 10.53 35.35 -0.11
N PRO A 547 10.52 36.26 -1.11
CA PRO A 547 11.47 37.37 -1.18
C PRO A 547 11.40 38.24 0.08
N GLY A 548 12.54 38.37 0.78
CA GLY A 548 12.62 39.10 2.04
C GLY A 548 12.24 38.29 3.29
N TYR A 549 12.26 36.96 3.21
CA TYR A 549 12.09 36.07 4.35
C TYR A 549 12.96 36.45 5.56
N THR A 550 12.33 36.51 6.75
CA THR A 550 12.98 36.86 8.02
C THR A 550 12.86 35.80 9.11
N GLY A 551 12.08 34.74 8.86
CA GLY A 551 11.80 33.66 9.82
C GLY A 551 10.32 33.26 9.80
N GLY A 552 10.01 32.09 10.36
CA GLY A 552 8.63 31.61 10.46
C GLY A 552 8.47 30.41 11.40
N SER A 553 7.24 29.98 11.64
CA SER A 553 6.96 28.73 12.34
C SER A 553 5.59 28.17 11.96
N PHE A 554 5.40 26.87 12.18
CA PHE A 554 4.09 26.24 12.11
C PHE A 554 3.98 25.10 13.11
N THR A 555 2.77 24.63 13.37
CA THR A 555 2.50 23.55 14.34
C THR A 555 1.72 22.42 13.70
N TYR A 556 1.92 21.22 14.23
CA TYR A 556 1.27 19.99 13.79
C TYR A 556 1.03 19.08 14.99
N ARG A 557 0.24 18.03 14.83
CA ARG A 557 0.03 17.03 15.88
C ARG A 557 0.06 15.62 15.31
N ALA A 558 0.28 14.63 16.16
CA ALA A 558 0.18 13.22 15.83
C ALA A 558 -1.22 12.71 16.17
N VAL A 559 -1.76 11.80 15.36
CA VAL A 559 -2.99 11.04 15.62
C VAL A 559 -2.63 9.56 15.50
N ASP A 560 -2.94 8.78 16.52
CA ASP A 560 -2.63 7.36 16.55
C ASP A 560 -3.69 6.52 15.82
N SER A 561 -3.45 5.21 15.76
CA SER A 561 -4.35 4.27 15.08
C SER A 561 -5.68 4.03 15.80
N ASP A 562 -5.81 4.44 17.05
CA ASP A 562 -7.08 4.40 17.80
C ASP A 562 -7.86 5.73 17.67
N GLY A 563 -7.27 6.73 16.99
CA GLY A 563 -7.87 8.05 16.75
C GLY A 563 -7.67 9.02 17.91
N ASP A 564 -6.79 8.70 18.86
CA ASP A 564 -6.29 9.60 19.89
C ASP A 564 -5.15 10.44 19.32
N PHE A 565 -4.88 11.61 19.90
CA PHE A 565 -3.93 12.54 19.32
C PHE A 565 -3.09 13.28 20.35
N SER A 566 -2.00 13.87 19.87
CA SER A 566 -1.03 14.50 20.74
C SER A 566 -1.61 15.74 21.40
N GLN A 567 -1.58 15.72 22.73
CA GLN A 567 -2.15 16.78 23.58
C GLN A 567 -1.31 18.06 23.52
N VAL A 568 -0.02 17.92 23.21
CA VAL A 568 0.90 19.00 22.90
C VAL A 568 1.21 18.93 21.39
N PRO A 569 0.95 19.99 20.61
CA PRO A 569 1.40 20.07 19.23
C PRO A 569 2.93 20.13 19.11
N GLY A 570 3.47 19.53 18.06
CA GLY A 570 4.85 19.73 17.64
C GLY A 570 4.99 21.07 16.94
N THR A 571 6.03 21.81 17.26
CA THR A 571 6.34 23.11 16.66
C THR A 571 7.53 22.97 15.72
N VAL A 572 7.38 23.46 14.49
CA VAL A 572 8.46 23.58 13.52
C VAL A 572 8.88 25.03 13.42
N THR A 573 10.13 25.32 13.81
CA THR A 573 10.71 26.67 13.74
C THR A 573 11.58 26.80 12.48
N LEU A 574 11.32 27.83 11.68
CA LEU A 574 12.03 28.13 10.44
C LEU A 574 12.92 29.36 10.69
N ASN A 575 14.23 29.15 10.82
CA ASN A 575 15.22 30.17 11.14
C ASN A 575 15.83 30.76 9.85
N LEU A 576 16.17 32.05 9.83
CA LEU A 576 16.88 32.68 8.71
C LEU A 576 18.35 32.22 8.62
N GLY A 577 18.78 31.71 7.46
CA GLY A 577 20.16 31.33 7.13
C GLY A 577 20.90 32.36 6.26
N ALA A 578 22.23 32.35 6.28
CA ALA A 578 23.07 33.16 5.37
C ALA A 578 23.11 32.50 3.97
N GLY A 579 23.04 33.30 2.89
CA GLY A 579 23.09 32.79 1.51
C GLY A 579 24.40 32.08 1.18
N SER A 580 24.32 31.05 0.35
CA SER A 580 25.43 30.20 -0.07
C SER A 580 26.16 30.85 -1.25
N PRO A 581 27.50 30.90 -1.28
CA PRO A 581 28.22 31.39 -2.45
C PRO A 581 28.01 30.49 -3.68
N PRO A 582 28.11 31.03 -4.90
CA PRO A 582 28.05 30.25 -6.12
C PRO A 582 29.23 29.27 -6.19
N SER A 583 29.08 28.21 -6.99
CA SER A 583 30.11 27.21 -7.24
C SER A 583 30.57 27.25 -8.70
N VAL A 584 31.88 27.31 -8.93
CA VAL A 584 32.48 27.15 -10.27
C VAL A 584 33.07 25.76 -10.46
N SER A 585 33.16 25.28 -11.71
CA SER A 585 33.73 23.95 -12.03
C SER A 585 34.88 24.03 -13.02
N ASP A 586 35.83 23.12 -12.89
CA ASP A 586 36.93 22.98 -13.86
C ASP A 586 36.37 22.68 -15.25
N THR A 587 37.02 23.22 -16.27
CA THR A 587 36.65 22.99 -17.67
C THR A 587 37.87 22.75 -18.53
N THR A 588 37.74 21.93 -19.57
CA THR A 588 38.81 21.65 -20.53
C THR A 588 38.40 22.17 -21.90
N ILE A 589 39.30 22.92 -22.53
CA ILE A 589 39.08 23.62 -23.79
C ILE A 589 40.13 23.13 -24.76
N GLU A 590 39.67 22.58 -25.88
CA GLU A 590 40.53 22.06 -26.92
C GLU A 590 41.03 23.17 -27.84
N VAL A 591 42.34 23.28 -27.97
CA VAL A 591 43.02 24.32 -28.73
C VAL A 591 43.80 23.68 -29.87
N THR A 592 43.49 24.12 -31.09
CA THR A 592 44.28 23.78 -32.28
C THR A 592 45.48 24.72 -32.35
N PRO A 593 46.74 24.23 -32.35
CA PRO A 593 47.91 25.09 -32.46
C PRO A 593 47.85 25.99 -33.70
N GLY A 594 48.09 27.29 -33.50
CA GLY A 594 48.09 28.30 -34.58
C GLY A 594 46.73 28.82 -35.01
N SER A 595 45.62 28.41 -34.37
CA SER A 595 44.27 28.90 -34.66
C SER A 595 43.64 29.56 -33.44
N LEU A 596 42.87 30.63 -33.65
CA LEU A 596 42.07 31.25 -32.58
C LEU A 596 41.03 30.26 -32.07
N THR A 597 40.89 30.20 -30.74
CA THR A 597 39.95 29.30 -30.06
C THR A 597 38.98 30.12 -29.21
N ASN A 598 37.68 30.06 -29.51
CA ASN A 598 36.66 30.67 -28.66
C ASN A 598 36.54 29.88 -27.35
N ILE A 599 36.47 30.59 -26.24
CA ILE A 599 36.24 29.98 -24.92
C ILE A 599 34.74 29.75 -24.76
N PRO A 600 34.30 28.51 -24.49
CA PRO A 600 32.91 28.24 -24.15
C PRO A 600 32.49 29.01 -22.88
N PRO A 601 31.17 29.21 -22.65
CA PRO A 601 30.67 29.80 -21.43
C PRO A 601 31.30 29.15 -20.19
N LEU A 602 31.83 29.98 -19.28
CA LEU A 602 32.46 29.49 -18.05
C LEU A 602 31.38 28.87 -17.14
N PRO A 603 31.60 27.66 -16.61
CA PRO A 603 30.60 26.99 -15.79
C PRO A 603 30.54 27.58 -14.38
N ALA A 604 29.36 28.07 -14.00
CA ALA A 604 29.02 28.42 -12.63
C ALA A 604 27.57 28.01 -12.34
N VAL A 605 27.34 27.49 -11.14
CA VAL A 605 26.02 27.16 -10.62
C VAL A 605 25.90 27.73 -9.22
N ASP A 606 24.86 28.51 -9.01
CA ASP A 606 24.51 28.98 -7.69
C ASP A 606 23.56 27.97 -7.01
N PRO A 607 23.92 27.40 -5.84
CA PRO A 607 23.07 26.45 -5.13
C PRO A 607 21.70 27.01 -4.73
N ASP A 608 21.62 28.32 -4.51
CA ASP A 608 20.41 29.03 -4.08
C ASP A 608 19.62 29.56 -5.29
N GLY A 609 20.14 29.39 -6.51
CA GLY A 609 19.52 29.83 -7.76
C GLY A 609 19.68 31.33 -8.03
N ASP A 610 20.54 32.01 -7.25
CA ASP A 610 20.82 33.42 -7.45
C ASP A 610 21.57 33.64 -8.77
N PRO A 611 21.19 34.66 -9.57
CA PRO A 611 21.87 34.90 -10.85
C PRO A 611 23.35 35.25 -10.66
N ILE A 612 24.22 34.63 -11.48
CA ILE A 612 25.63 35.01 -11.54
C ILE A 612 25.76 36.39 -12.20
N VAL A 613 26.28 37.36 -11.46
CA VAL A 613 26.40 38.76 -11.93
C VAL A 613 27.82 39.09 -12.41
N SER A 614 28.84 38.34 -11.99
CA SER A 614 30.21 38.53 -12.49
C SER A 614 31.07 37.28 -12.43
N TYR A 615 32.01 37.17 -13.38
CA TYR A 615 33.14 36.24 -13.36
C TYR A 615 34.44 37.01 -13.17
N THR A 616 35.31 36.59 -12.25
CA THR A 616 36.64 37.20 -12.08
C THR A 616 37.70 36.25 -12.62
N ILE A 617 38.49 36.68 -13.60
CA ILE A 617 39.64 35.90 -14.10
C ILE A 617 40.81 36.09 -13.13
N VAL A 618 41.12 35.07 -12.35
CA VAL A 618 42.08 35.14 -11.24
C VAL A 618 43.52 34.99 -11.74
N THR A 619 43.78 34.02 -12.62
CA THR A 619 45.09 33.83 -13.28
C THR A 619 44.92 33.76 -14.79
N LEU A 620 46.00 33.99 -15.55
CA LEU A 620 46.03 33.90 -17.01
C LEU A 620 46.86 32.70 -17.48
N PRO A 621 46.69 32.23 -18.73
CA PRO A 621 47.58 31.24 -19.32
C PRO A 621 49.03 31.71 -19.30
N PRO A 622 50.02 30.80 -19.18
CA PRO A 622 51.43 31.15 -19.33
C PRO A 622 51.67 31.89 -20.66
N ALA A 623 52.41 33.00 -20.62
CA ALA A 623 52.58 33.88 -21.78
C ALA A 623 53.29 33.20 -22.98
N ASP A 624 54.08 32.16 -22.72
CA ASP A 624 54.73 31.32 -23.73
C ASP A 624 53.75 30.35 -24.42
N GLN A 625 52.57 30.12 -23.85
CA GLN A 625 51.52 29.24 -24.39
C GLN A 625 50.47 30.01 -25.19
N GLY A 626 50.24 31.29 -24.91
CA GLY A 626 49.32 32.12 -25.68
C GLY A 626 48.77 33.30 -24.89
N THR A 627 47.76 33.99 -25.43
CA THR A 627 47.13 35.15 -24.79
C THR A 627 45.61 35.02 -24.85
N LEU A 628 44.95 35.35 -23.72
CA LEU A 628 43.50 35.39 -23.60
C LEU A 628 42.99 36.81 -23.87
N PHE A 629 42.04 36.95 -24.78
CA PHE A 629 41.44 38.21 -25.21
C PHE A 629 39.95 38.24 -24.90
N LEU A 630 39.44 39.44 -24.61
CA LEU A 630 38.02 39.76 -24.67
C LEU A 630 37.68 40.22 -26.10
N GLY A 631 36.97 39.39 -26.85
CA GLY A 631 36.70 39.56 -28.28
C GLY A 631 37.83 39.04 -29.19
N ASP A 632 37.56 38.98 -30.49
CA ASP A 632 38.52 38.50 -31.50
C ASP A 632 39.74 39.46 -31.62
N PRO A 633 40.98 39.00 -31.34
CA PRO A 633 42.17 39.85 -31.41
C PRO A 633 42.46 40.40 -32.82
N THR A 634 42.01 39.73 -33.88
CA THR A 634 42.14 40.21 -35.27
C THR A 634 41.11 41.30 -35.61
N ALA A 635 40.08 41.46 -34.77
CA ALA A 635 39.03 42.48 -34.90
C ALA A 635 39.05 43.50 -33.75
N GLY A 636 40.20 43.71 -33.10
CA GLY A 636 40.37 44.72 -32.05
C GLY A 636 40.05 44.25 -30.62
N GLY A 637 39.99 42.94 -30.38
CA GLY A 637 39.88 42.37 -29.03
C GLY A 637 41.02 42.81 -28.10
N VAL A 638 40.73 42.89 -26.80
CA VAL A 638 41.66 43.43 -25.79
C VAL A 638 42.17 42.30 -24.89
N PRO A 639 43.47 42.23 -24.57
CA PRO A 639 43.99 41.23 -23.63
C PRO A 639 43.31 41.33 -22.26
N VAL A 640 42.96 40.18 -21.69
CA VAL A 640 42.40 40.09 -20.34
C VAL A 640 43.51 40.27 -19.30
N ALA A 641 43.22 40.96 -18.20
CA ALA A 641 44.14 41.13 -17.08
C ALA A 641 43.79 40.21 -15.88
N PRO A 642 44.77 39.81 -15.04
CA PRO A 642 44.47 39.10 -13.80
C PRO A 642 43.65 39.98 -12.84
N GLY A 643 42.65 39.38 -12.19
CA GLY A 643 41.68 40.06 -11.33
C GLY A 643 40.58 40.81 -12.07
N GLN A 644 40.52 40.72 -13.41
CA GLN A 644 39.48 41.41 -14.18
C GLN A 644 38.12 40.75 -13.96
N ALA A 645 37.17 41.55 -13.47
CA ALA A 645 35.76 41.16 -13.39
C ALA A 645 35.07 41.39 -14.75
N LEU A 646 34.35 40.37 -15.21
CA LEU A 646 33.63 40.30 -16.47
C LEU A 646 32.15 40.05 -16.19
N THR A 647 31.26 40.71 -16.92
CA THR A 647 29.85 40.30 -16.94
C THR A 647 29.69 38.94 -17.63
N PRO A 648 28.59 38.20 -17.40
CA PRO A 648 28.34 36.94 -18.12
C PRO A 648 28.45 37.07 -19.64
N ASP A 649 27.94 38.16 -20.21
CA ASP A 649 28.06 38.44 -21.66
C ASP A 649 29.50 38.66 -22.11
N GLN A 650 30.33 39.31 -21.29
CA GLN A 650 31.74 39.52 -21.58
C GLN A 650 32.53 38.20 -21.45
N ALA A 651 32.23 37.37 -20.45
CA ALA A 651 32.85 36.06 -20.30
C ALA A 651 32.59 35.16 -21.53
N ASN A 652 31.40 35.25 -22.12
CA ASN A 652 31.03 34.53 -23.36
C ASN A 652 31.74 35.04 -24.63
N GLN A 653 32.49 36.14 -24.54
CA GLN A 653 33.25 36.71 -25.66
C GLN A 653 34.76 36.41 -25.55
N LEU A 654 35.17 35.57 -24.61
CA LEU A 654 36.58 35.24 -24.42
C LEU A 654 37.13 34.42 -25.60
N VAL A 655 38.30 34.81 -26.09
CA VAL A 655 39.02 34.15 -27.21
C VAL A 655 40.46 33.91 -26.79
N PHE A 656 40.96 32.68 -26.95
CA PHE A 656 42.35 32.34 -26.73
C PHE A 656 43.12 32.26 -28.05
N GLN A 657 44.26 32.95 -28.10
CA GLN A 657 45.21 32.90 -29.19
C GLN A 657 46.44 32.08 -28.74
N PRO A 658 46.59 30.83 -29.21
CA PRO A 658 47.74 29.99 -28.87
C PRO A 658 49.04 30.52 -29.49
N SER A 659 50.16 30.31 -28.80
CA SER A 659 51.49 30.53 -29.37
C SER A 659 51.83 29.46 -30.41
N PRO A 660 52.78 29.72 -31.33
CA PRO A 660 53.18 28.74 -32.36
C PRO A 660 53.68 27.39 -31.80
N ASN A 661 54.16 27.36 -30.55
CA ASN A 661 54.68 26.17 -29.89
C ASN A 661 53.76 25.71 -28.74
N PHE A 662 52.47 26.02 -28.80
CA PHE A 662 51.51 25.68 -27.76
C PHE A 662 51.53 24.18 -27.44
N THR A 663 51.84 23.86 -26.18
CA THR A 663 51.84 22.50 -25.62
C THR A 663 50.74 22.28 -24.58
N GLY A 664 50.10 23.36 -24.12
CA GLY A 664 49.01 23.34 -23.14
C GLY A 664 49.15 24.50 -22.15
N GLY A 665 48.05 24.98 -21.59
CA GLY A 665 48.04 26.07 -20.61
C GLY A 665 46.81 26.03 -19.71
N THR A 666 46.76 26.88 -18.69
CA THR A 666 45.62 26.96 -17.77
C THR A 666 45.35 28.41 -17.34
N PHE A 667 44.10 28.77 -17.12
CA PHE A 667 43.72 30.00 -16.41
C PHE A 667 42.67 29.67 -15.34
N THR A 668 42.52 30.52 -14.33
CA THR A 668 41.55 30.27 -13.24
C THR A 668 40.53 31.39 -13.13
N PHE A 669 39.34 31.09 -12.64
CA PHE A 669 38.25 32.04 -12.48
C PHE A 669 37.38 31.75 -11.26
N THR A 670 36.72 32.78 -10.72
CA THR A 670 35.65 32.67 -9.71
C THR A 670 34.37 33.32 -10.22
N ALA A 671 33.25 33.05 -9.55
CA ALA A 671 31.96 33.70 -9.81
C ALA A 671 31.44 34.43 -8.57
N THR A 672 30.63 35.46 -8.80
CA THR A 672 29.89 36.20 -7.77
C THR A 672 28.42 36.24 -8.13
N ASP A 673 27.56 35.98 -7.16
CA ASP A 673 26.11 35.99 -7.32
C ASP A 673 25.51 37.39 -7.11
N SER A 674 24.18 37.48 -7.23
CA SER A 674 23.44 38.74 -7.04
C SER A 674 23.36 39.22 -5.58
N THR A 675 23.69 38.36 -4.60
CA THR A 675 23.72 38.69 -3.17
C THR A 675 25.07 39.26 -2.73
N GLY A 676 26.10 39.11 -3.57
CA GLY A 676 27.47 39.52 -3.33
C GLY A 676 28.34 38.41 -2.73
N ALA A 677 27.82 37.18 -2.63
CA ALA A 677 28.58 36.01 -2.23
C ALA A 677 29.52 35.58 -3.36
N VAL A 678 30.78 35.32 -3.01
CA VAL A 678 31.85 34.97 -3.96
C VAL A 678 32.28 33.53 -3.73
N ASP A 679 32.42 32.78 -4.81
CA ASP A 679 33.02 31.45 -4.77
C ASP A 679 34.41 31.52 -4.10
N ALA A 680 34.63 30.69 -3.09
CA ALA A 680 35.85 30.72 -2.29
C ALA A 680 37.04 29.98 -2.94
N THR A 681 36.80 29.14 -3.97
CA THR A 681 37.78 28.25 -4.60
C THR A 681 37.76 28.39 -6.12
N PRO A 682 38.71 29.15 -6.72
CA PRO A 682 38.76 29.32 -8.17
C PRO A 682 38.78 28.00 -8.94
N ALA A 683 37.96 27.91 -9.99
CA ALA A 683 38.00 26.81 -10.95
C ALA A 683 39.11 27.02 -11.99
N THR A 684 39.61 25.92 -12.54
CA THR A 684 40.66 25.87 -13.56
C THR A 684 40.07 25.58 -14.93
N ALA A 685 40.31 26.49 -15.87
CA ALA A 685 40.12 26.25 -17.30
C ALA A 685 41.42 25.75 -17.93
N THR A 686 41.45 24.48 -18.32
CA THR A 686 42.61 23.82 -18.95
C THR A 686 42.53 23.94 -20.46
N LEU A 687 43.49 24.63 -21.06
CA LEU A 687 43.69 24.75 -22.50
C LEU A 687 44.55 23.56 -22.95
N SER A 688 43.89 22.55 -23.50
CA SER A 688 44.54 21.31 -23.95
C SER A 688 44.79 21.36 -25.45
N ARG A 689 45.99 20.96 -25.86
CA ARG A 689 46.28 20.71 -27.27
C ARG A 689 45.47 19.49 -27.74
N ILE A 690 44.80 19.59 -28.88
CA ILE A 690 44.12 18.41 -29.47
C ILE A 690 45.14 17.31 -29.74
N THR A 691 44.91 16.14 -29.15
CA THR A 691 45.56 14.85 -29.43
C THR A 691 44.50 13.90 -29.94
N ASN A 692 44.78 13.25 -31.08
CA ASN A 692 43.83 12.36 -31.75
C ASN A 692 43.33 11.25 -30.81
N LEU A 693 42.02 11.23 -30.51
CA LEU A 693 41.43 10.21 -29.64
C LEU A 693 41.16 8.92 -30.44
N PRO A 694 41.47 7.75 -29.88
CA PRO A 694 41.18 6.50 -30.58
C PRO A 694 39.67 6.18 -30.60
N PRO A 695 39.16 5.52 -31.66
CA PRO A 695 37.77 5.06 -31.72
C PRO A 695 37.36 4.16 -30.55
N VAL A 696 36.06 4.10 -30.27
CA VAL A 696 35.44 3.28 -29.22
C VAL A 696 34.60 2.16 -29.85
N LEU A 697 34.85 0.92 -29.42
CA LEU A 697 34.14 -0.29 -29.86
C LEU A 697 33.10 -0.77 -28.80
N PRO A 698 32.03 -1.50 -29.18
CA PRO A 698 30.98 -2.00 -28.26
C PRO A 698 31.47 -2.96 -27.16
N ASP A 699 30.66 -3.27 -26.12
CA ASP A 699 30.98 -4.13 -24.95
C ASP A 699 30.95 -5.66 -25.18
N ASN A 700 31.74 -6.43 -24.38
CA ASN A 700 32.15 -7.84 -24.64
C ASN A 700 30.94 -8.73 -24.83
N SER A 701 30.79 -9.32 -26.02
CA SER A 701 29.68 -10.22 -26.33
C SER A 701 30.17 -11.68 -26.39
N THR A 702 29.34 -12.57 -25.84
CA THR A 702 29.50 -14.01 -25.99
C THR A 702 28.46 -14.51 -26.97
N THR A 703 28.90 -15.15 -28.04
CA THR A 703 28.03 -15.76 -29.05
C THR A 703 28.01 -17.27 -28.84
N LEU A 704 26.85 -17.84 -28.55
CA LEU A 704 26.68 -19.29 -28.45
C LEU A 704 26.66 -19.90 -29.86
N VAL A 705 27.48 -20.92 -30.08
CA VAL A 705 27.66 -21.53 -31.41
C VAL A 705 27.43 -23.04 -31.31
N ALA A 706 26.43 -23.53 -32.06
CA ALA A 706 26.17 -24.95 -32.16
C ALA A 706 27.32 -25.66 -32.92
N PRO A 707 27.70 -26.89 -32.54
CA PRO A 707 28.70 -27.65 -33.29
C PRO A 707 28.32 -27.80 -34.77
N GLY A 708 29.20 -27.33 -35.68
CA GLY A 708 29.01 -27.41 -37.13
C GLY A 708 28.19 -26.29 -37.78
N SER A 709 27.66 -25.32 -37.03
CA SER A 709 26.85 -24.21 -37.58
C SER A 709 27.66 -23.02 -38.08
N VAL A 710 27.29 -22.41 -39.21
CA VAL A 710 27.80 -21.07 -39.58
C VAL A 710 26.95 -19.98 -38.92
N VAL A 711 27.58 -18.99 -38.29
CA VAL A 711 26.93 -17.88 -37.56
C VAL A 711 27.33 -16.54 -38.19
N ASN A 712 26.37 -15.64 -38.43
CA ASN A 712 26.62 -14.28 -38.88
C ASN A 712 27.01 -13.39 -37.69
N LEU A 713 28.04 -12.57 -37.83
CA LEU A 713 28.49 -11.65 -36.79
C LEU A 713 27.88 -10.27 -37.03
N THR A 714 27.06 -9.80 -36.08
CA THR A 714 26.36 -8.52 -36.17
C THR A 714 26.76 -7.57 -35.03
N GLY A 715 26.64 -6.26 -35.25
CA GLY A 715 26.85 -5.26 -34.20
C GLY A 715 28.32 -5.00 -33.87
N LEU A 716 29.20 -5.04 -34.87
CA LEU A 716 30.65 -4.89 -34.69
C LEU A 716 31.14 -3.43 -34.82
N GLU A 717 30.29 -2.51 -35.27
CA GLU A 717 30.67 -1.12 -35.53
C GLU A 717 30.94 -0.33 -34.25
N GLY A 718 31.93 0.57 -34.30
CA GLY A 718 32.25 1.52 -33.24
C GLY A 718 31.82 2.94 -33.55
N THR A 719 32.07 3.84 -32.59
CA THR A 719 31.93 5.30 -32.74
C THR A 719 33.28 5.96 -32.52
N ASP A 720 33.52 7.09 -33.19
CA ASP A 720 34.75 7.86 -33.03
C ASP A 720 34.45 9.22 -32.39
N PRO A 721 34.92 9.51 -31.16
CA PRO A 721 34.60 10.73 -30.44
C PRO A 721 35.05 12.03 -31.12
N ASP A 722 36.14 12.01 -31.90
CA ASP A 722 36.75 13.21 -32.50
C ASP A 722 36.94 13.11 -34.03
N GLY A 723 36.36 12.09 -34.67
CA GLY A 723 36.56 11.81 -36.09
C GLY A 723 35.54 10.86 -36.72
N THR A 724 36.00 10.12 -37.73
CA THR A 724 35.23 9.07 -38.40
C THR A 724 36.08 7.79 -38.55
N ILE A 725 35.48 6.62 -38.35
CA ILE A 725 36.16 5.34 -38.54
C ILE A 725 36.40 5.08 -40.03
N THR A 726 37.66 4.89 -40.43
CA THR A 726 38.05 4.59 -41.82
C THR A 726 38.22 3.10 -42.10
N GLY A 727 38.41 2.28 -41.08
CA GLY A 727 38.50 0.83 -41.23
C GLY A 727 38.68 0.08 -39.93
N TYR A 728 38.75 -1.25 -40.04
CA TYR A 728 38.93 -2.18 -38.92
C TYR A 728 40.07 -3.14 -39.23
N GLU A 729 40.97 -3.36 -38.27
CA GLU A 729 42.08 -4.32 -38.38
C GLU A 729 41.77 -5.58 -37.56
N ILE A 730 41.91 -6.76 -38.17
CA ILE A 730 41.75 -8.03 -37.46
C ILE A 730 43.00 -8.31 -36.61
N THR A 731 42.85 -8.32 -35.29
CA THR A 731 43.97 -8.46 -34.35
C THR A 731 44.16 -9.91 -33.87
N ALA A 732 43.11 -10.72 -33.88
CA ALA A 732 43.21 -12.16 -33.60
C ALA A 732 42.11 -12.94 -34.32
N VAL A 733 42.45 -14.15 -34.80
CA VAL A 733 41.47 -15.10 -35.36
C VAL A 733 41.46 -16.39 -34.55
N PRO A 734 40.35 -17.14 -34.54
CA PRO A 734 40.27 -18.44 -33.87
C PRO A 734 41.36 -19.42 -34.34
N PRO A 735 41.90 -20.27 -33.46
CA PRO A 735 42.74 -21.39 -33.86
C PRO A 735 42.02 -22.28 -34.88
N PRO A 736 42.70 -22.81 -35.93
CA PRO A 736 42.05 -23.55 -37.01
C PRO A 736 41.24 -24.78 -36.57
N ASN A 737 41.59 -25.39 -35.44
CA ASN A 737 40.86 -26.53 -34.86
C ASN A 737 39.58 -26.13 -34.09
N GLN A 738 39.48 -24.87 -33.67
CA GLN A 738 38.32 -24.30 -32.99
C GLN A 738 37.36 -23.60 -33.97
N GLY A 739 37.84 -23.07 -35.09
CA GLY A 739 36.98 -22.54 -36.15
C GLY A 739 37.69 -21.54 -37.06
N THR A 740 36.94 -20.93 -37.96
CA THR A 740 37.44 -19.93 -38.91
C THR A 740 36.39 -18.86 -39.11
N VAL A 741 36.82 -17.59 -39.09
CA VAL A 741 35.97 -16.44 -39.45
C VAL A 741 36.16 -16.16 -40.94
N PHE A 742 35.08 -15.83 -41.64
CA PHE A 742 35.02 -15.59 -43.08
C PHE A 742 34.43 -14.22 -43.36
N LEU A 743 34.94 -13.52 -44.37
CA LEU A 743 34.28 -12.39 -45.01
C LEU A 743 33.31 -12.91 -46.07
N GLY A 744 32.02 -12.66 -45.87
CA GLY A 744 30.94 -13.27 -46.64
C GLY A 744 30.62 -14.69 -46.20
N ASN A 745 29.46 -15.21 -46.62
CA ASN A 745 28.97 -16.51 -46.19
C ASN A 745 29.90 -17.65 -46.70
N PRO A 746 30.52 -18.47 -45.83
CA PRO A 746 31.40 -19.55 -46.24
C PRO A 746 30.71 -20.64 -47.07
N ALA A 747 29.39 -20.80 -46.97
CA ALA A 747 28.62 -21.70 -47.82
C ALA A 747 28.46 -21.18 -49.27
N GLN A 748 28.75 -19.90 -49.50
CA GLN A 748 28.65 -19.22 -50.80
C GLN A 748 30.02 -18.76 -51.33
N GLY A 749 31.12 -19.32 -50.81
CA GLY A 749 32.47 -18.98 -51.24
C GLY A 749 33.11 -17.81 -50.51
N GLY A 750 32.62 -17.46 -49.31
CA GLY A 750 33.28 -16.47 -48.43
C GLY A 750 34.75 -16.81 -48.18
N THR A 751 35.58 -15.79 -47.99
CA THR A 751 37.04 -15.91 -47.83
C THR A 751 37.42 -15.86 -46.35
N PRO A 752 38.30 -16.75 -45.86
CA PRO A 752 38.80 -16.67 -44.48
C PRO A 752 39.44 -15.33 -44.20
N VAL A 753 39.12 -14.72 -43.06
CA VAL A 753 39.86 -13.54 -42.59
C VAL A 753 41.16 -13.94 -41.90
N THR A 754 42.18 -13.10 -42.02
CA THR A 754 43.51 -13.32 -41.43
C THR A 754 43.90 -12.20 -40.47
N VAL A 755 44.77 -12.48 -39.51
CA VAL A 755 45.35 -11.45 -38.64
C VAL A 755 46.09 -10.40 -39.47
N GLY A 756 45.91 -9.12 -39.13
CA GLY A 756 46.43 -7.95 -39.85
C GLY A 756 45.61 -7.55 -41.07
N GLN A 757 44.49 -8.24 -41.37
CA GLN A 757 43.62 -7.84 -42.47
C GLN A 757 42.84 -6.58 -42.12
N SER A 758 42.86 -5.59 -43.01
CA SER A 758 42.02 -4.40 -42.92
C SER A 758 40.67 -4.63 -43.62
N LEU A 759 39.59 -4.25 -42.97
CA LEU A 759 38.21 -4.32 -43.45
C LEU A 759 37.59 -2.92 -43.47
N THR A 760 36.74 -2.62 -44.47
CA THR A 760 35.94 -1.39 -44.48
C THR A 760 34.79 -1.45 -43.47
N PRO A 761 34.16 -0.32 -43.11
CA PRO A 761 32.94 -0.30 -42.31
C PRO A 761 31.81 -1.19 -42.84
N GLU A 762 31.68 -1.34 -44.17
CA GLU A 762 30.68 -2.24 -44.74
C GLU A 762 31.09 -3.72 -44.60
N GLN A 763 32.39 -4.03 -44.70
CA GLN A 763 32.90 -5.39 -44.69
C GLN A 763 32.90 -6.02 -43.30
N ILE A 764 33.11 -5.25 -42.23
CA ILE A 764 33.11 -5.79 -40.86
C ILE A 764 31.73 -6.40 -40.50
N ASN A 765 30.64 -5.88 -41.05
CA ASN A 765 29.28 -6.41 -40.86
C ASN A 765 28.92 -7.59 -41.78
N GLN A 766 29.88 -8.09 -42.55
CA GLN A 766 29.69 -9.23 -43.45
C GLN A 766 30.46 -10.47 -42.96
N LEU A 767 30.91 -10.47 -41.70
CA LEU A 767 31.69 -11.56 -41.15
C LEU A 767 30.83 -12.73 -40.67
N PHE A 768 31.31 -13.95 -40.91
CA PHE A 768 30.68 -15.20 -40.46
C PHE A 768 31.68 -16.06 -39.71
N PHE A 769 31.27 -16.69 -38.61
CA PHE A 769 32.08 -17.70 -37.92
C PHE A 769 31.61 -19.13 -38.29
N ARG A 770 32.57 -20.02 -38.58
CA ARG A 770 32.33 -21.45 -38.79
C ARG A 770 33.18 -22.26 -37.79
N PRO A 771 32.57 -23.04 -36.88
CA PRO A 771 33.27 -23.84 -35.88
C PRO A 771 34.00 -25.03 -36.51
N GLY A 772 35.16 -25.35 -35.93
CA GLY A 772 35.99 -26.50 -36.31
C GLY A 772 35.55 -27.79 -35.62
N ALA A 773 36.10 -28.93 -36.06
CA ALA A 773 35.74 -30.27 -35.57
C ALA A 773 36.03 -30.52 -34.07
N GLY A 774 36.70 -29.60 -33.38
CA GLY A 774 36.99 -29.67 -31.94
C GLY A 774 36.61 -28.39 -31.18
N PHE A 775 35.72 -27.58 -31.74
CA PHE A 775 35.24 -26.34 -31.13
C PHE A 775 34.66 -26.60 -29.72
N ARG A 776 35.10 -25.82 -28.74
CA ARG A 776 34.56 -25.78 -27.36
C ARG A 776 34.32 -24.35 -26.93
N THR A 777 35.36 -23.54 -27.04
CA THR A 777 35.31 -22.09 -26.86
C THR A 777 36.48 -21.48 -27.62
N THR A 778 36.28 -20.34 -28.26
CA THR A 778 37.33 -19.62 -28.97
C THR A 778 37.00 -18.15 -29.06
N SER A 779 37.91 -17.35 -29.61
CA SER A 779 37.72 -15.91 -29.70
C SER A 779 38.21 -15.36 -31.03
N PHE A 780 37.62 -14.23 -31.41
CA PHE A 780 37.99 -13.41 -32.55
C PHE A 780 38.15 -11.97 -32.07
N SER A 781 39.20 -11.29 -32.52
CA SER A 781 39.46 -9.92 -32.08
C SER A 781 39.79 -8.97 -33.23
N TYR A 782 39.39 -7.71 -33.08
CA TYR A 782 39.56 -6.64 -34.07
C TYR A 782 39.73 -5.27 -33.40
N ALA A 783 40.29 -4.28 -34.09
CA ALA A 783 40.41 -2.89 -33.64
C ALA A 783 39.90 -1.94 -34.73
N ALA A 784 39.39 -0.77 -34.36
CA ALA A 784 38.97 0.27 -35.30
C ALA A 784 40.09 1.30 -35.51
N VAL A 785 40.14 1.89 -36.72
CA VAL A 785 41.08 2.94 -37.13
C VAL A 785 40.28 4.16 -37.57
N ASP A 786 40.60 5.33 -37.03
CA ASP A 786 39.94 6.59 -37.42
C ASP A 786 40.52 7.21 -38.71
N ASN A 787 40.04 8.41 -39.06
CA ASN A 787 40.47 9.22 -40.20
C ASN A 787 41.79 9.98 -39.97
N ARG A 788 42.41 9.82 -38.81
CA ARG A 788 43.65 10.48 -38.38
C ARG A 788 44.72 9.48 -37.90
N GLY A 789 44.46 8.18 -38.03
CA GLY A 789 45.37 7.06 -37.78
C GLY A 789 45.40 6.50 -36.34
N ALA A 790 44.52 6.90 -35.41
CA ALA A 790 44.49 6.27 -34.08
C ALA A 790 43.71 4.95 -34.09
N LEU A 791 44.22 4.02 -33.29
CA LEU A 791 43.72 2.66 -33.14
C LEU A 791 42.95 2.53 -31.83
N SER A 792 41.74 1.97 -31.89
CA SER A 792 40.99 1.58 -30.69
C SER A 792 41.73 0.52 -29.89
N ASN A 793 41.37 0.37 -28.61
CA ASN A 793 41.67 -0.86 -27.90
C ASN A 793 41.06 -2.06 -28.66
N PRO A 794 41.80 -3.17 -28.84
CA PRO A 794 41.27 -4.35 -29.50
C PRO A 794 40.09 -4.95 -28.75
N ARG A 795 39.12 -5.38 -29.53
CA ARG A 795 37.86 -5.93 -29.10
C ARG A 795 37.83 -7.42 -29.28
N THR A 796 37.30 -8.17 -28.32
CA THR A 796 37.22 -9.64 -28.41
C THR A 796 35.76 -10.11 -28.38
N LEU A 797 35.39 -10.93 -29.36
CA LEU A 797 34.18 -11.75 -29.35
C LEU A 797 34.55 -13.14 -28.90
N THR A 798 33.79 -13.70 -27.96
CA THR A 798 33.97 -15.09 -27.51
C THR A 798 32.88 -15.97 -28.08
N PHE A 799 33.26 -17.06 -28.73
CA PHE A 799 32.37 -18.10 -29.19
C PHE A 799 32.43 -19.27 -28.21
N SER A 800 31.31 -19.79 -27.74
CA SER A 800 31.29 -20.98 -26.87
C SER A 800 30.25 -22.02 -27.32
N VAL A 801 30.57 -23.30 -27.12
CA VAL A 801 29.65 -24.41 -27.35
C VAL A 801 28.52 -24.37 -26.34
N THR A 802 27.30 -24.61 -26.81
CA THR A 802 26.13 -24.86 -25.97
C THR A 802 26.33 -26.15 -25.14
N GLY A 803 26.75 -25.98 -23.88
CA GLY A 803 27.04 -27.06 -22.94
C GLY A 803 25.82 -27.50 -22.12
N THR A 804 25.66 -28.83 -22.03
CA THR A 804 24.77 -29.59 -21.14
C THR A 804 24.84 -29.11 -19.68
N GLY A 805 23.81 -28.40 -19.19
CA GLY A 805 23.77 -28.00 -17.76
C GLY A 805 22.84 -26.85 -17.38
N VAL A 806 22.09 -26.26 -18.32
CA VAL A 806 21.15 -25.18 -18.00
C VAL A 806 19.86 -25.76 -17.40
N THR A 807 19.75 -25.75 -16.07
CA THR A 807 18.43 -25.62 -15.45
C THR A 807 17.95 -24.19 -15.75
N PRO A 808 16.74 -24.00 -16.29
CA PRO A 808 16.19 -22.66 -16.47
C PRO A 808 16.02 -22.04 -15.09
N VAL A 809 16.85 -21.06 -14.78
CA VAL A 809 16.68 -20.20 -13.60
C VAL A 809 15.88 -19.02 -14.10
N LEU A 810 14.57 -19.01 -13.81
CA LEU A 810 13.80 -17.77 -13.88
C LEU A 810 14.47 -16.77 -12.92
N PRO A 811 14.71 -15.50 -13.32
CA PRO A 811 15.27 -14.49 -12.42
C PRO A 811 14.37 -14.35 -11.19
N VAL A 812 14.79 -14.91 -10.06
CA VAL A 812 14.05 -14.91 -8.79
C VAL A 812 14.52 -13.77 -7.92
N GLY A 813 13.57 -13.03 -7.34
CA GLY A 813 13.84 -12.04 -6.31
C GLY A 813 14.34 -12.68 -5.01
N PRO A 814 14.72 -11.86 -4.00
CA PRO A 814 15.17 -12.33 -2.69
C PRO A 814 14.14 -13.18 -1.92
N ASP A 815 12.87 -13.15 -2.34
CA ASP A 815 11.74 -13.94 -1.87
C ASP A 815 11.55 -15.29 -2.60
N GLY A 816 12.37 -15.60 -3.60
CA GLY A 816 12.29 -16.83 -4.39
C GLY A 816 11.16 -16.85 -5.42
N ILE A 817 10.53 -15.69 -5.68
CA ILE A 817 9.49 -15.51 -6.70
C ILE A 817 10.11 -14.80 -7.91
N PRO A 818 9.82 -15.21 -9.17
CA PRO A 818 10.30 -14.47 -10.33
C PRO A 818 9.93 -12.98 -10.22
N THR A 819 10.88 -12.06 -10.39
CA THR A 819 10.64 -10.61 -10.22
C THR A 819 9.50 -10.09 -11.11
N ALA A 820 9.26 -10.76 -12.24
CA ALA A 820 8.15 -10.49 -13.16
C ALA A 820 6.74 -10.74 -12.58
N ILE A 821 6.58 -11.51 -11.49
CA ILE A 821 5.29 -11.78 -10.84
C ILE A 821 5.23 -11.27 -9.39
N SER A 822 6.07 -10.30 -9.01
CA SER A 822 5.94 -9.56 -7.76
C SER A 822 4.57 -8.86 -7.68
N PRO A 823 3.95 -8.65 -6.51
CA PRO A 823 2.69 -7.88 -6.42
C PRO A 823 2.89 -6.34 -6.52
N ASP A 824 4.11 -5.82 -6.50
CA ASP A 824 4.34 -4.36 -6.41
C ASP A 824 4.55 -3.69 -7.77
N ILE A 825 3.57 -2.91 -8.23
CA ILE A 825 3.67 -2.08 -9.45
C ILE A 825 3.95 -0.61 -9.07
N PRO A 826 4.81 0.10 -9.82
CA PRO A 826 5.19 1.50 -9.54
C PRO A 826 3.99 2.44 -9.67
N SER A 827 3.99 3.55 -8.91
CA SER A 827 2.94 4.56 -9.02
C SER A 827 3.21 5.56 -10.15
N THR A 828 2.17 6.00 -10.84
CA THR A 828 2.24 6.98 -11.93
C THR A 828 2.28 8.41 -11.38
N PRO A 829 3.32 9.22 -11.67
CA PRO A 829 3.41 10.60 -11.18
C PRO A 829 2.36 11.53 -11.81
N GLY A 830 1.90 12.54 -11.07
CA GLY A 830 1.02 13.60 -11.59
C GLY A 830 -0.49 13.36 -11.44
N CYS A 831 -0.88 12.30 -10.73
CA CYS A 831 -2.27 11.96 -10.46
C CYS A 831 -2.83 12.69 -9.25
N GLY A 832 -3.99 13.33 -9.42
CA GLY A 832 -4.74 13.99 -8.34
C GLY A 832 -5.45 12.99 -7.41
N PRO A 833 -6.01 13.45 -6.28
CA PRO A 833 -6.76 12.59 -5.38
C PRO A 833 -8.01 12.04 -6.07
N GLY A 834 -8.20 10.72 -6.00
CA GLY A 834 -9.43 10.08 -6.46
C GLY A 834 -10.48 9.94 -5.35
N VAL A 835 -11.49 9.12 -5.61
CA VAL A 835 -12.62 8.86 -4.70
C VAL A 835 -12.58 7.46 -4.12
N ASN A 836 -13.00 7.32 -2.86
CA ASN A 836 -13.27 6.02 -2.26
C ASN A 836 -14.78 5.73 -2.34
N ARG A 837 -15.19 4.82 -3.23
CA ARG A 837 -16.60 4.46 -3.44
C ARG A 837 -16.85 3.00 -3.12
N ARG A 838 -17.95 2.74 -2.43
CA ARG A 838 -18.41 1.40 -2.07
C ARG A 838 -19.81 1.15 -2.62
N GLY A 839 -20.00 -0.03 -3.19
CA GLY A 839 -21.29 -0.56 -3.66
C GLY A 839 -22.17 -1.06 -2.51
N THR A 840 -23.21 -1.79 -2.88
CA THR A 840 -24.18 -2.45 -2.00
C THR A 840 -24.08 -3.97 -2.16
N SER A 841 -25.05 -4.74 -1.65
CA SER A 841 -25.09 -6.19 -1.86
C SER A 841 -25.71 -6.63 -3.20
N GLY A 842 -26.07 -5.68 -4.07
CA GLY A 842 -26.67 -5.96 -5.37
C GLY A 842 -25.91 -5.32 -6.51
N ASN A 843 -26.21 -5.72 -7.74
CA ASN A 843 -25.47 -5.30 -8.94
C ASN A 843 -25.36 -3.77 -9.09
N ASN A 844 -24.14 -3.25 -8.99
CA ASN A 844 -23.82 -1.84 -9.04
C ASN A 844 -23.08 -1.45 -10.32
N ARG A 845 -23.12 -0.14 -10.61
CA ARG A 845 -22.26 0.49 -11.59
C ARG A 845 -21.44 1.57 -10.89
N LEU A 846 -20.16 1.29 -10.67
CA LEU A 846 -19.22 2.22 -10.06
C LEU A 846 -18.32 2.81 -11.13
N VAL A 847 -18.12 4.12 -11.10
CA VAL A 847 -17.24 4.85 -12.02
C VAL A 847 -16.40 5.82 -11.21
N GLY A 848 -15.11 5.77 -11.45
CA GLY A 848 -14.07 6.60 -10.88
C GLY A 848 -14.01 8.03 -11.42
N THR A 849 -13.17 8.83 -10.80
CA THR A 849 -12.69 10.11 -11.30
C THR A 849 -11.47 9.90 -12.21
N PRO A 850 -10.81 10.97 -12.70
CA PRO A 850 -9.50 10.84 -13.34
C PRO A 850 -8.29 10.76 -12.37
N GLY A 851 -8.51 10.69 -11.05
CA GLY A 851 -7.44 10.56 -10.04
C GLY A 851 -7.43 9.15 -9.42
N ASN A 852 -6.48 8.87 -8.52
CA ASN A 852 -6.30 7.53 -7.93
C ASN A 852 -7.52 7.09 -7.09
N ASP A 853 -8.42 6.31 -7.66
CA ASP A 853 -9.67 5.92 -7.02
C ASP A 853 -9.55 4.59 -6.28
N ARG A 854 -10.42 4.40 -5.28
CA ARG A 854 -10.66 3.11 -4.64
C ARG A 854 -12.13 2.73 -4.77
N LEU A 855 -12.45 1.76 -5.61
CA LEU A 855 -13.81 1.36 -5.95
C LEU A 855 -14.07 -0.08 -5.53
N ARG A 856 -15.08 -0.34 -4.68
CA ARG A 856 -15.42 -1.69 -4.19
C ARG A 856 -16.88 -2.07 -4.46
N GLY A 857 -17.13 -3.17 -5.15
CA GLY A 857 -18.46 -3.69 -5.51
C GLY A 857 -19.21 -4.35 -4.35
N LEU A 858 -18.51 -5.20 -3.58
CA LEU A 858 -19.01 -6.02 -2.46
C LEU A 858 -19.70 -7.32 -2.88
N ASN A 859 -21.03 -7.37 -3.01
CA ASN A 859 -21.74 -8.55 -3.51
C ASN A 859 -22.58 -8.15 -4.72
N GLY A 860 -22.89 -9.11 -5.59
CA GLY A 860 -23.66 -8.87 -6.80
C GLY A 860 -22.74 -8.88 -8.04
N ASN A 861 -23.34 -8.80 -9.22
CA ASN A 861 -22.58 -8.74 -10.48
C ASN A 861 -22.36 -7.27 -10.85
N ASP A 862 -21.20 -6.74 -10.49
CA ASP A 862 -20.87 -5.33 -10.55
C ASP A 862 -20.16 -4.94 -11.84
N ARG A 863 -20.25 -3.65 -12.17
CA ARG A 863 -19.49 -3.03 -13.24
C ARG A 863 -18.72 -1.83 -12.70
N ILE A 864 -17.41 -1.98 -12.57
CA ILE A 864 -16.51 -1.01 -11.96
C ILE A 864 -15.56 -0.47 -13.03
N ARG A 865 -15.35 0.85 -13.05
CA ARG A 865 -14.44 1.52 -13.98
C ARG A 865 -13.60 2.56 -13.23
N GLY A 866 -12.28 2.46 -13.36
CA GLY A 866 -11.27 3.42 -12.88
C GLY A 866 -11.33 4.72 -13.69
N ARG A 867 -10.32 5.05 -14.50
CA ARG A 867 -10.38 5.82 -15.77
C ARG A 867 -8.98 6.25 -16.20
N GLN A 868 -8.40 7.16 -15.45
CA GLN A 868 -7.03 7.64 -15.59
C GLN A 868 -6.44 7.49 -14.21
N CYS A 869 -5.12 7.46 -14.14
CA CYS A 869 -4.39 7.30 -12.89
C CYS A 869 -4.54 5.93 -12.25
N ASP A 870 -3.84 5.73 -11.14
CA ASP A 870 -3.65 4.41 -10.55
C ASP A 870 -4.84 4.05 -9.67
N ASP A 871 -5.77 3.31 -10.24
CA ASP A 871 -6.99 2.94 -9.56
C ASP A 871 -6.88 1.58 -8.86
N ARG A 872 -7.57 1.45 -7.74
CA ARG A 872 -7.80 0.17 -7.07
C ARG A 872 -9.27 -0.23 -7.21
N LEU A 873 -9.53 -1.26 -8.01
CA LEU A 873 -10.86 -1.81 -8.26
C LEU A 873 -11.02 -3.18 -7.59
N GLU A 874 -12.10 -3.38 -6.85
CA GLU A 874 -12.41 -4.62 -6.16
C GLU A 874 -13.86 -5.05 -6.45
N GLY A 875 -14.05 -6.19 -7.12
CA GLY A 875 -15.36 -6.74 -7.47
C GLY A 875 -16.09 -7.24 -6.22
N GLY A 876 -15.58 -8.32 -5.63
CA GLY A 876 -16.16 -8.91 -4.43
C GLY A 876 -16.77 -10.27 -4.74
N ASN A 877 -17.96 -10.57 -4.23
CA ASN A 877 -18.69 -11.79 -4.57
C ASN A 877 -19.64 -11.55 -5.75
N GLY A 878 -19.50 -12.29 -6.84
CA GLY A 878 -20.37 -12.21 -8.00
C GLY A 878 -19.59 -12.33 -9.30
N ASN A 879 -20.25 -12.06 -10.43
CA ASN A 879 -19.62 -12.11 -11.75
C ASN A 879 -19.41 -10.68 -12.25
N ASP A 880 -18.26 -10.12 -11.91
CA ASP A 880 -17.98 -8.70 -12.02
C ASP A 880 -17.29 -8.33 -13.32
N ARG A 881 -17.30 -7.03 -13.62
CA ARG A 881 -16.61 -6.44 -14.77
C ARG A 881 -15.82 -5.22 -14.32
N LEU A 882 -14.50 -5.34 -14.27
CA LEU A 882 -13.57 -4.30 -13.82
C LEU A 882 -12.78 -3.76 -15.04
N PHE A 883 -12.66 -2.44 -15.12
CA PHE A 883 -11.94 -1.74 -16.19
C PHE A 883 -11.03 -0.65 -15.60
N GLY A 884 -9.71 -0.85 -15.62
CA GLY A 884 -8.72 0.14 -15.15
C GLY A 884 -8.62 1.37 -16.08
N ASN A 885 -8.43 1.08 -17.37
CA ASN A 885 -8.29 1.95 -18.53
C ASN A 885 -6.89 2.51 -18.79
N ASN A 886 -6.42 3.55 -18.10
CA ASN A 886 -5.09 4.11 -18.33
C ASN A 886 -4.35 4.22 -17.00
N ASP A 887 -3.02 4.17 -17.08
CA ASP A 887 -2.08 4.23 -15.96
C ASP A 887 -2.07 2.92 -15.16
N ASN A 888 -1.40 2.87 -14.00
CA ASN A 888 -1.01 1.61 -13.38
C ASN A 888 -2.07 1.13 -12.38
N ASP A 889 -3.00 0.29 -12.84
CA ASP A 889 -4.18 -0.09 -12.07
C ASP A 889 -4.02 -1.41 -11.29
N ARG A 890 -4.79 -1.55 -10.20
CA ARG A 890 -4.90 -2.78 -9.41
C ARG A 890 -6.34 -3.30 -9.39
N LEU A 891 -6.60 -4.38 -10.10
CA LEU A 891 -7.93 -4.99 -10.26
C LEU A 891 -8.01 -6.34 -9.53
N PHE A 892 -9.01 -6.49 -8.67
CA PHE A 892 -9.29 -7.72 -7.91
C PHE A 892 -10.72 -8.19 -8.18
N GLY A 893 -10.88 -9.32 -8.87
CA GLY A 893 -12.20 -9.95 -9.11
C GLY A 893 -12.80 -10.48 -7.81
N ASN A 894 -11.98 -11.17 -7.01
CA ASN A 894 -12.34 -11.88 -5.80
C ASN A 894 -13.10 -13.18 -6.09
N ALA A 895 -14.39 -13.30 -5.80
CA ALA A 895 -15.10 -14.58 -5.90
C ALA A 895 -16.20 -14.54 -6.96
N GLY A 896 -16.10 -15.40 -7.96
CA GLY A 896 -17.12 -15.66 -8.97
C GLY A 896 -16.50 -15.75 -10.35
N ARG A 897 -17.20 -15.31 -11.40
CA ARG A 897 -16.70 -15.37 -12.77
C ARG A 897 -16.55 -13.97 -13.33
N ASP A 898 -15.36 -13.45 -13.15
CA ASP A 898 -15.05 -12.05 -13.34
C ASP A 898 -14.45 -11.77 -14.72
N ARG A 899 -14.54 -10.50 -15.12
CA ARG A 899 -13.86 -9.97 -16.30
C ARG A 899 -13.06 -8.73 -15.92
N LEU A 900 -11.75 -8.82 -16.02
CA LEU A 900 -10.80 -7.75 -15.71
C LEU A 900 -10.13 -7.29 -17.01
N ASP A 901 -10.04 -5.98 -17.21
CA ASP A 901 -9.35 -5.31 -18.32
C ASP A 901 -8.49 -4.18 -17.72
N GLY A 902 -7.16 -4.35 -17.75
CA GLY A 902 -6.16 -3.42 -17.21
C GLY A 902 -6.18 -2.12 -18.02
N GLY A 903 -5.65 -2.17 -19.24
CA GLY A 903 -5.88 -1.14 -20.25
C GLY A 903 -4.59 -0.60 -20.85
N ARG A 904 -4.01 0.45 -20.29
CA ARG A 904 -2.71 0.97 -20.67
C ARG A 904 -1.99 1.25 -19.38
N GLY A 905 -0.73 0.88 -19.25
CA GLY A 905 0.00 1.04 -18.01
C GLY A 905 0.54 -0.31 -17.55
N ILE A 906 1.23 -0.32 -16.42
CA ILE A 906 1.72 -1.53 -15.76
C ILE A 906 0.64 -1.93 -14.75
N ASP A 907 -0.20 -2.88 -15.12
CA ASP A 907 -1.38 -3.26 -14.33
C ASP A 907 -1.15 -4.53 -13.50
N LEU A 908 -1.86 -4.64 -12.37
CA LEU A 908 -2.00 -5.87 -11.60
C LEU A 908 -3.44 -6.36 -11.64
N LEU A 909 -3.65 -7.54 -12.22
CA LEU A 909 -4.97 -8.18 -12.34
C LEU A 909 -4.99 -9.50 -11.59
N ASN A 910 -5.93 -9.65 -10.65
CA ASN A 910 -6.12 -10.87 -9.89
C ASN A 910 -7.58 -11.34 -10.02
N GLY A 911 -7.81 -12.48 -10.70
CA GLY A 911 -9.13 -13.08 -10.91
C GLY A 911 -9.73 -13.54 -9.58
N GLY A 912 -9.07 -14.49 -8.92
CA GLY A 912 -9.44 -14.96 -7.59
C GLY A 912 -10.07 -16.35 -7.62
N LEU A 913 -11.27 -16.52 -7.08
CA LEU A 913 -11.97 -17.80 -7.05
C LEU A 913 -13.00 -17.85 -8.18
N GLY A 914 -12.82 -18.75 -9.14
CA GLY A 914 -13.79 -19.06 -10.18
C GLY A 914 -13.15 -19.00 -11.57
N ASN A 915 -13.95 -18.90 -12.64
CA ASN A 915 -13.45 -19.09 -14.01
C ASN A 915 -13.37 -17.75 -14.74
N ASP A 916 -12.27 -17.04 -14.56
CA ASP A 916 -12.14 -15.62 -14.85
C ASP A 916 -11.62 -15.33 -16.26
N ILE A 917 -11.73 -14.06 -16.66
CA ILE A 917 -11.11 -13.52 -17.87
C ILE A 917 -10.34 -12.27 -17.48
N ALA A 918 -9.01 -12.28 -17.62
CA ALA A 918 -8.15 -11.12 -17.37
C ALA A 918 -7.37 -10.73 -18.62
N ARG A 919 -7.25 -9.43 -18.88
CA ARG A 919 -6.49 -8.86 -20.01
C ARG A 919 -5.65 -7.69 -19.53
N GLY A 920 -4.32 -7.79 -19.65
CA GLY A 920 -3.39 -6.71 -19.29
C GLY A 920 -3.50 -5.54 -20.26
N ARG A 921 -3.33 -5.84 -21.56
CA ARG A 921 -3.39 -4.95 -22.74
C ARG A 921 -2.06 -4.34 -23.11
N GLN A 922 -1.75 -3.10 -22.73
CA GLN A 922 -0.52 -2.42 -23.13
C GLN A 922 0.27 -2.03 -21.90
N GLY A 923 1.50 -2.52 -21.79
CA GLY A 923 2.39 -2.30 -20.67
C GLY A 923 2.90 -3.65 -20.15
N SER A 924 3.78 -3.61 -19.15
CA SER A 924 4.37 -4.84 -18.57
C SER A 924 3.52 -5.31 -17.40
N ASP A 925 2.46 -6.05 -17.69
CA ASP A 925 1.37 -6.35 -16.77
C ASP A 925 1.64 -7.60 -15.92
N ARG A 926 0.89 -7.73 -14.82
CA ARG A 926 0.93 -8.90 -13.93
C ARG A 926 -0.45 -9.51 -13.73
N LEU A 927 -0.63 -10.74 -14.19
CA LEU A 927 -1.92 -11.43 -14.22
C LEU A 927 -1.89 -12.69 -13.35
N PHE A 928 -2.88 -12.82 -12.46
CA PHE A 928 -3.05 -13.99 -11.58
C PHE A 928 -4.46 -14.59 -11.75
N GLY A 929 -4.56 -15.82 -12.27
CA GLY A 929 -5.85 -16.56 -12.37
C GLY A 929 -6.34 -17.09 -11.02
N ARG A 930 -5.39 -17.60 -10.21
CA ARG A 930 -5.64 -18.20 -8.87
C ARG A 930 -6.38 -19.53 -8.93
N ARG A 931 -7.69 -19.62 -8.66
CA ARG A 931 -8.39 -20.92 -8.61
C ARG A 931 -9.58 -20.94 -9.56
N GLY A 932 -9.43 -21.67 -10.66
CA GLY A 932 -10.49 -22.06 -11.58
C GLY A 932 -9.92 -22.21 -12.99
N ASN A 933 -10.79 -22.26 -14.00
CA ASN A 933 -10.40 -22.42 -15.39
C ASN A 933 -10.40 -21.05 -16.08
N ASP A 934 -9.25 -20.40 -16.06
CA ASP A 934 -9.13 -18.99 -16.38
C ASP A 934 -8.74 -18.73 -17.84
N ARG A 935 -9.00 -17.52 -18.30
CA ARG A 935 -8.50 -17.00 -19.59
C ARG A 935 -7.68 -15.74 -19.34
N LEU A 936 -6.37 -15.85 -19.46
CA LEU A 936 -5.41 -14.78 -19.21
C LEU A 936 -4.75 -14.36 -20.52
N ASN A 937 -4.60 -13.06 -20.73
CA ASN A 937 -3.93 -12.48 -21.89
C ASN A 937 -3.11 -11.27 -21.44
N GLY A 938 -1.78 -11.36 -21.50
CA GLY A 938 -0.87 -10.28 -21.12
C GLY A 938 -1.07 -9.08 -22.04
N GLY A 939 -0.74 -9.23 -23.33
CA GLY A 939 -1.04 -8.25 -24.35
C GLY A 939 0.21 -7.79 -25.09
N ALA A 940 0.69 -6.58 -24.83
CA ALA A 940 1.92 -6.05 -25.41
C ALA A 940 2.76 -5.45 -24.30
N GLY A 941 4.00 -5.91 -24.16
CA GLY A 941 4.89 -5.56 -23.05
C GLY A 941 5.52 -6.83 -22.49
N ASN A 942 6.41 -6.70 -21.50
CA ASN A 942 7.02 -7.88 -20.89
C ASN A 942 6.14 -8.31 -19.70
N ASP A 943 5.24 -9.26 -19.92
CA ASP A 943 4.19 -9.61 -18.97
C ASP A 943 4.59 -10.76 -18.02
N GLY A 944 4.09 -10.71 -16.79
CA GLY A 944 4.17 -11.79 -15.82
C GLY A 944 2.82 -12.46 -15.61
N ILE A 945 2.66 -13.72 -16.00
CA ILE A 945 1.37 -14.42 -15.95
C ILE A 945 1.45 -15.70 -15.10
N ASP A 946 0.55 -15.81 -14.13
CA ASP A 946 0.37 -17.00 -13.27
C ASP A 946 -1.07 -17.54 -13.39
N GLY A 947 -1.20 -18.70 -14.05
CA GLY A 947 -2.48 -19.40 -14.25
C GLY A 947 -3.13 -19.85 -12.94
N GLY A 948 -2.33 -20.34 -11.99
CA GLY A 948 -2.86 -20.85 -10.72
C GLY A 948 -3.28 -22.34 -10.78
N ARG A 949 -4.45 -22.65 -10.26
CA ARG A 949 -5.01 -24.01 -10.25
C ARG A 949 -6.23 -24.06 -11.14
N GLY A 950 -6.25 -25.02 -12.06
CA GLY A 950 -7.41 -25.37 -12.86
C GLY A 950 -6.99 -25.66 -14.28
N ARG A 951 -7.81 -25.36 -15.28
CA ARG A 951 -7.49 -25.61 -16.68
C ARG A 951 -7.53 -24.30 -17.43
N ASP A 952 -6.36 -23.74 -17.62
CA ASP A 952 -6.21 -22.35 -18.02
C ASP A 952 -5.92 -22.20 -19.51
N GLN A 953 -6.27 -21.03 -20.03
CA GLN A 953 -5.90 -20.58 -21.37
C GLN A 953 -5.11 -19.30 -21.21
N ILE A 954 -3.81 -19.36 -21.48
CA ILE A 954 -2.87 -18.27 -21.27
C ILE A 954 -2.29 -17.85 -22.62
N ILE A 955 -2.27 -16.54 -22.86
CA ILE A 955 -1.60 -15.89 -23.99
C ILE A 955 -0.64 -14.85 -23.39
N GLY A 956 0.67 -14.95 -23.65
CA GLY A 956 1.64 -13.93 -23.26
C GLY A 956 1.36 -12.64 -24.04
N GLY A 957 1.62 -12.68 -25.34
CA GLY A 957 1.23 -11.63 -26.26
C GLY A 957 2.36 -11.21 -27.18
N GLY A 958 2.99 -10.09 -26.89
CA GLY A 958 4.16 -9.62 -27.63
C GLY A 958 5.17 -9.00 -26.69
N ASN A 959 6.45 -9.11 -27.05
CA ASN A 959 7.62 -8.90 -26.20
C ASN A 959 7.87 -10.11 -25.29
N ASN A 960 8.80 -10.00 -24.33
CA ASN A 960 9.37 -11.17 -23.65
C ASN A 960 8.60 -11.46 -22.36
N ASP A 961 7.81 -12.53 -22.36
CA ASP A 961 6.89 -12.85 -21.28
C ASP A 961 7.41 -13.93 -20.33
N VAL A 962 6.95 -13.90 -19.07
CA VAL A 962 7.17 -14.97 -18.08
C VAL A 962 5.84 -15.62 -17.71
N ILE A 963 5.67 -16.89 -18.04
CA ILE A 963 4.39 -17.60 -17.89
C ILE A 963 4.54 -18.83 -17.00
N LEU A 964 3.68 -18.93 -15.98
CA LEU A 964 3.53 -20.09 -15.09
C LEU A 964 2.12 -20.68 -15.23
N GLY A 965 1.98 -21.88 -15.81
CA GLY A 965 0.69 -22.60 -15.89
C GLY A 965 0.28 -23.24 -14.55
N ARG A 966 1.26 -23.65 -13.73
CA ARG A 966 1.07 -24.27 -12.41
C ARG A 966 0.31 -25.60 -12.43
N GLN A 967 -0.92 -25.72 -11.93
CA GLN A 967 -1.59 -27.02 -11.80
C GLN A 967 -2.78 -27.08 -12.74
N GLY A 968 -2.70 -27.92 -13.78
CA GLY A 968 -3.75 -27.91 -14.80
C GLY A 968 -3.46 -28.67 -16.07
N ASN A 969 -4.45 -28.81 -16.96
CA ASN A 969 -4.17 -29.28 -18.33
C ASN A 969 -4.25 -28.09 -19.28
N ASP A 970 -3.24 -27.25 -19.20
CA ASP A 970 -3.29 -25.86 -19.62
C ASP A 970 -3.02 -25.71 -21.12
N ARG A 971 -3.45 -24.57 -21.66
CA ARG A 971 -3.14 -24.15 -23.02
C ARG A 971 -2.41 -22.82 -22.97
N ILE A 972 -1.14 -22.83 -23.32
CA ILE A 972 -0.25 -21.68 -23.26
C ILE A 972 0.22 -21.32 -24.66
N ASP A 973 0.18 -20.04 -24.98
CA ASP A 973 0.68 -19.43 -26.22
C ASP A 973 1.59 -18.26 -25.79
N GLY A 974 2.90 -18.36 -25.99
CA GLY A 974 3.89 -17.34 -25.62
C GLY A 974 3.62 -16.05 -26.37
N GLY A 975 3.76 -16.08 -27.70
CA GLY A 975 3.25 -15.02 -28.57
C GLY A 975 4.29 -14.50 -29.55
N LYS A 976 4.95 -13.39 -29.24
CA LYS A 976 6.09 -12.88 -30.02
C LYS A 976 7.13 -12.40 -29.02
N GLY A 977 8.40 -12.62 -29.27
CA GLY A 977 9.44 -12.25 -28.32
C GLY A 977 10.04 -13.51 -27.71
N ASP A 978 11.09 -13.33 -26.92
CA ASP A 978 11.82 -14.45 -26.31
C ASP A 978 11.13 -14.79 -24.97
N ASP A 979 10.24 -15.78 -24.98
CA ASP A 979 9.38 -16.09 -23.84
C ASP A 979 9.97 -17.15 -22.90
N ALA A 980 9.69 -17.03 -21.60
CA ALA A 980 10.04 -18.01 -20.57
C ALA A 980 8.79 -18.69 -20.00
N ILE A 981 8.55 -19.95 -20.38
CA ILE A 981 7.31 -20.67 -20.11
C ILE A 981 7.56 -21.89 -19.23
N ASN A 982 6.83 -21.99 -18.12
CA ASN A 982 6.73 -23.17 -17.28
C ASN A 982 5.28 -23.69 -17.32
N ALA A 983 5.08 -24.84 -17.96
CA ALA A 983 3.75 -25.41 -18.17
C ALA A 983 3.11 -25.91 -16.86
N GLY A 984 3.91 -26.58 -16.01
CA GLY A 984 3.51 -26.97 -14.67
C GLY A 984 3.22 -28.47 -14.51
N LEU A 985 2.06 -28.82 -13.93
CA LEU A 985 1.72 -30.20 -13.61
C LEU A 985 0.54 -30.63 -14.46
N GLN A 986 0.55 -31.91 -14.88
CA GLN A 986 -0.43 -32.58 -15.74
C GLN A 986 -0.16 -32.28 -17.22
N ALA A 987 -1.10 -32.57 -18.12
CA ALA A 987 -0.83 -32.65 -19.55
C ALA A 987 -1.16 -31.34 -20.26
N ASP A 988 -0.10 -30.62 -20.61
CA ASP A 988 -0.17 -29.25 -21.11
C ASP A 988 0.02 -29.15 -22.63
N ARG A 989 -0.37 -28.00 -23.17
CA ARG A 989 -0.15 -27.64 -24.57
C ARG A 989 0.47 -26.26 -24.65
N VAL A 990 1.71 -26.20 -25.07
CA VAL A 990 2.49 -24.97 -25.15
C VAL A 990 2.88 -24.68 -26.60
N LYS A 991 2.84 -23.40 -26.98
CA LYS A 991 3.45 -22.85 -28.18
C LYS A 991 4.27 -21.63 -27.79
N GLY A 992 5.54 -21.57 -28.15
CA GLY A 992 6.37 -20.37 -27.97
C GLY A 992 6.00 -19.29 -29.00
N ARG A 993 6.01 -19.69 -30.28
CA ARG A 993 5.63 -18.97 -31.52
C ARG A 993 6.81 -18.35 -32.26
N SER A 994 7.19 -17.11 -31.99
CA SER A 994 8.29 -16.45 -32.70
C SER A 994 9.15 -15.76 -31.68
N GLY A 995 10.44 -16.04 -31.71
CA GLY A 995 11.37 -15.65 -30.67
C GLY A 995 12.25 -16.84 -30.34
N ASN A 996 13.29 -16.63 -29.55
CA ASN A 996 14.10 -17.72 -29.01
C ASN A 996 13.51 -18.11 -27.65
N ASP A 997 12.55 -19.02 -27.65
CA ASP A 997 11.73 -19.33 -26.48
C ASP A 997 12.40 -20.36 -25.55
N ILE A 998 12.11 -20.27 -24.25
CA ILE A 998 12.47 -21.28 -23.25
C ILE A 998 11.19 -21.92 -22.71
N ILE A 999 10.98 -23.20 -23.01
CA ILE A 999 9.78 -23.95 -22.62
C ILE A 999 10.14 -25.12 -21.70
N ASP A 1000 9.62 -25.13 -20.47
CA ASP A 1000 9.74 -26.23 -19.51
C ASP A 1000 8.36 -26.86 -19.22
N GLY A 1001 8.15 -28.09 -19.71
CA GLY A 1001 6.93 -28.89 -19.56
C GLY A 1001 6.72 -29.45 -18.15
N LYS A 1002 7.79 -29.56 -17.34
CA LYS A 1002 7.76 -30.07 -15.95
C LYS A 1002 7.23 -31.50 -15.79
N ARG A 1003 5.97 -31.73 -15.40
CA ARG A 1003 5.49 -33.10 -15.15
C ARG A 1003 4.16 -33.30 -15.84
N GLY A 1004 4.14 -34.12 -16.88
CA GLY A 1004 2.96 -34.18 -17.74
C GLY A 1004 3.10 -35.20 -18.84
N ASN A 1005 2.16 -35.21 -19.77
CA ASN A 1005 2.40 -35.82 -21.09
C ASN A 1005 2.11 -34.71 -22.08
N ASP A 1006 3.12 -33.89 -22.31
CA ASP A 1006 2.95 -32.54 -22.79
C ASP A 1006 3.06 -32.46 -24.31
N ARG A 1007 2.54 -31.37 -24.86
CA ARG A 1007 2.71 -31.02 -26.27
C ARG A 1007 3.37 -29.66 -26.36
N LEU A 1008 4.65 -29.68 -26.63
CA LEU A 1008 5.51 -28.50 -26.62
C LEU A 1008 5.91 -28.17 -28.06
N HIS A 1009 5.75 -26.91 -28.45
CA HIS A 1009 6.14 -26.40 -29.75
C HIS A 1009 6.90 -25.09 -29.54
N GLY A 1010 8.15 -25.02 -29.96
CA GLY A 1010 8.97 -23.80 -29.90
C GLY A 1010 8.38 -22.77 -30.85
N GLY A 1011 8.65 -22.91 -32.14
CA GLY A 1011 7.95 -22.16 -33.18
C GLY A 1011 8.88 -21.75 -34.30
N ALA A 1012 9.35 -20.52 -34.27
CA ALA A 1012 10.27 -19.95 -35.25
C ALA A 1012 11.41 -19.28 -34.49
N GLN A 1013 12.63 -19.39 -35.03
CA GLN A 1013 13.89 -19.01 -34.38
C GLN A 1013 14.37 -20.09 -33.41
N ASP A 1014 15.45 -19.85 -32.68
CA ASP A 1014 16.21 -20.91 -32.04
C ASP A 1014 15.70 -21.16 -30.62
N ASP A 1015 14.89 -22.22 -30.44
CA ASP A 1015 14.18 -22.48 -29.17
C ASP A 1015 14.89 -23.48 -28.24
N GLN A 1016 14.59 -23.41 -26.95
CA GLN A 1016 14.96 -24.41 -25.94
C GLN A 1016 13.73 -25.07 -25.33
N ILE A 1017 13.59 -26.39 -25.48
CA ILE A 1017 12.41 -27.13 -25.02
C ILE A 1017 12.80 -28.30 -24.12
N PHE A 1018 12.26 -28.31 -22.91
CA PHE A 1018 12.46 -29.33 -21.89
C PHE A 1018 11.13 -30.04 -21.57
N GLY A 1019 10.97 -31.30 -21.98
CA GLY A 1019 9.80 -32.14 -21.64
C GLY A 1019 9.74 -32.53 -20.17
N ARG A 1020 10.90 -32.97 -19.63
CA ARG A 1020 11.13 -33.39 -18.24
C ARG A 1020 10.54 -34.77 -17.90
N ARG A 1021 9.43 -34.84 -17.16
CA ARG A 1021 8.86 -36.12 -16.69
C ARG A 1021 7.56 -36.40 -17.42
N GLY A 1022 7.42 -37.63 -17.87
CA GLY A 1022 6.31 -38.16 -18.62
C GLY A 1022 6.53 -38.17 -20.13
N ARG A 1023 5.53 -38.61 -20.90
CA ARG A 1023 5.68 -38.97 -22.31
C ARG A 1023 5.28 -37.81 -23.20
N ASP A 1024 6.27 -37.05 -23.62
CA ASP A 1024 6.06 -35.75 -24.21
C ASP A 1024 6.16 -35.77 -25.74
N ARG A 1025 5.56 -34.74 -26.35
CA ARG A 1025 5.59 -34.50 -27.78
C ARG A 1025 6.24 -33.15 -28.04
N LEU A 1026 7.48 -33.17 -28.50
CA LEU A 1026 8.29 -31.98 -28.72
C LEU A 1026 8.39 -31.68 -30.22
N ILE A 1027 8.16 -30.43 -30.58
CA ILE A 1027 8.38 -29.87 -31.91
C ILE A 1027 9.25 -28.64 -31.68
N GLY A 1028 10.47 -28.61 -32.22
CA GLY A 1028 11.30 -27.40 -32.21
C GLY A 1028 10.61 -26.32 -33.04
N GLY A 1029 10.75 -26.40 -34.35
CA GLY A 1029 10.01 -25.52 -35.25
C GLY A 1029 10.80 -25.20 -36.50
N GLY A 1030 10.91 -23.92 -36.83
CA GLY A 1030 11.97 -23.40 -37.69
C GLY A 1030 13.02 -22.72 -36.82
N GLY A 1031 14.29 -22.76 -37.20
CA GLY A 1031 15.41 -22.43 -36.31
C GLY A 1031 16.26 -23.66 -35.97
N ARG A 1032 17.31 -23.45 -35.21
CA ARG A 1032 18.16 -24.51 -34.65
C ARG A 1032 17.81 -24.70 -33.19
N ASP A 1033 16.86 -25.60 -32.97
CA ASP A 1033 16.31 -25.81 -31.64
C ASP A 1033 17.14 -26.77 -30.79
N ILE A 1034 17.03 -26.62 -29.47
CA ILE A 1034 17.59 -27.53 -28.47
C ILE A 1034 16.44 -28.22 -27.76
N LEU A 1035 16.39 -29.55 -27.85
CA LEU A 1035 15.30 -30.36 -27.32
C LEU A 1035 15.82 -31.34 -26.27
N GLN A 1036 15.12 -31.44 -25.15
CA GLN A 1036 15.37 -32.44 -24.11
C GLN A 1036 14.06 -33.13 -23.76
N GLY A 1037 13.97 -34.44 -23.96
CA GLY A 1037 12.76 -35.21 -23.65
C GLY A 1037 12.64 -35.46 -22.15
N GLY A 1038 13.72 -35.99 -21.56
CA GLY A 1038 13.72 -36.43 -20.18
C GLY A 1038 13.82 -37.95 -20.05
N ASN A 1039 13.31 -38.51 -18.96
CA ASN A 1039 13.57 -39.91 -18.60
C ASN A 1039 12.55 -40.92 -19.13
N ASP A 1040 11.36 -40.45 -19.46
CA ASP A 1040 10.26 -41.28 -19.95
C ASP A 1040 10.29 -41.34 -21.49
N PRO A 1041 9.49 -42.23 -22.13
CA PRO A 1041 9.52 -42.35 -23.59
C PRO A 1041 8.90 -41.15 -24.32
N ASP A 1042 9.71 -40.42 -25.08
CA ASP A 1042 9.31 -39.17 -25.73
C ASP A 1042 9.21 -39.25 -27.26
N ARG A 1043 8.52 -38.26 -27.84
CA ARG A 1043 8.34 -38.15 -29.28
C ARG A 1043 8.79 -36.78 -29.79
N PHE A 1044 9.85 -36.78 -30.59
CA PHE A 1044 10.36 -35.60 -31.30
C PHE A 1044 9.77 -35.56 -32.71
N ILE A 1045 9.08 -34.48 -33.06
CA ILE A 1045 8.18 -34.47 -34.22
C ILE A 1045 8.63 -33.44 -35.24
N TYR A 1046 8.97 -33.92 -36.44
CA TYR A 1046 9.39 -33.10 -37.57
C TYR A 1046 8.32 -33.13 -38.66
N ARG A 1047 7.88 -31.95 -39.10
CA ARG A 1047 6.80 -31.81 -40.09
C ARG A 1047 7.29 -31.40 -41.47
N ASN A 1048 8.44 -30.75 -41.54
CA ASN A 1048 9.03 -30.15 -42.73
C ASN A 1048 10.53 -30.46 -42.76
N VAL A 1049 11.15 -30.41 -43.94
CA VAL A 1049 12.60 -30.64 -44.09
C VAL A 1049 13.46 -29.42 -43.76
N ASN A 1050 12.88 -28.22 -43.75
CA ASN A 1050 13.57 -26.96 -43.51
C ASN A 1050 13.27 -26.45 -42.10
N HIS A 1051 13.64 -27.23 -41.08
CA HIS A 1051 13.52 -26.78 -39.69
C HIS A 1051 14.75 -25.97 -39.28
N GLY A 1052 15.98 -26.40 -39.58
CA GLY A 1052 17.18 -25.56 -39.39
C GLY A 1052 18.36 -26.33 -38.81
N GLY A 1053 18.08 -27.49 -38.22
CA GLY A 1053 19.06 -28.46 -37.74
C GLY A 1053 19.10 -28.50 -36.22
N ASP A 1054 18.14 -29.22 -35.63
CA ASP A 1054 17.94 -29.25 -34.18
C ASP A 1054 18.92 -30.20 -33.49
N THR A 1055 19.16 -29.96 -32.21
CA THR A 1055 19.95 -30.81 -31.33
C THR A 1055 19.08 -31.42 -30.24
N ILE A 1056 19.11 -32.75 -30.10
CA ILE A 1056 18.45 -33.48 -29.01
C ILE A 1056 19.49 -33.89 -27.98
N LEU A 1057 19.32 -33.45 -26.74
CA LEU A 1057 20.34 -33.54 -25.68
C LEU A 1057 20.42 -34.91 -25.00
N ASP A 1058 19.31 -35.63 -24.90
CA ASP A 1058 19.21 -36.84 -24.07
C ASP A 1058 18.48 -38.01 -24.72
N PHE A 1059 18.52 -38.10 -26.06
CA PHE A 1059 17.81 -39.12 -26.82
C PHE A 1059 18.16 -40.55 -26.38
N LYS A 1060 17.13 -41.31 -26.02
CA LYS A 1060 17.21 -42.69 -25.51
C LYS A 1060 16.56 -43.68 -26.47
N ARG A 1061 16.86 -44.97 -26.27
CA ARG A 1061 16.33 -46.06 -27.12
C ARG A 1061 14.79 -46.18 -27.06
N VAL A 1062 14.17 -45.69 -25.99
CA VAL A 1062 12.72 -45.69 -25.82
C VAL A 1062 12.03 -44.59 -26.62
N ASP A 1063 12.78 -43.55 -27.02
CA ASP A 1063 12.23 -42.39 -27.71
C ASP A 1063 11.95 -42.68 -29.18
N ARG A 1064 11.17 -41.77 -29.77
CA ARG A 1064 10.74 -41.84 -31.16
C ARG A 1064 10.92 -40.52 -31.88
N ILE A 1065 11.42 -40.59 -33.12
CA ILE A 1065 11.50 -39.46 -34.06
C ILE A 1065 10.39 -39.63 -35.09
N GLU A 1066 9.41 -38.73 -35.10
CA GLU A 1066 8.28 -38.76 -36.02
C GLU A 1066 8.57 -37.91 -37.26
N LEU A 1067 8.68 -38.60 -38.41
CA LEU A 1067 8.90 -38.01 -39.74
C LEU A 1067 7.68 -38.20 -40.67
N ARG A 1068 6.62 -38.84 -40.20
CA ARG A 1068 5.43 -39.22 -40.98
C ARG A 1068 4.90 -38.12 -41.90
N ARG A 1069 4.82 -36.87 -41.41
CA ARG A 1069 4.33 -35.72 -42.18
C ARG A 1069 5.23 -35.37 -43.38
N ILE A 1070 6.54 -35.59 -43.28
CA ILE A 1070 7.51 -35.39 -44.35
C ILE A 1070 7.33 -36.46 -45.43
N PHE A 1071 7.20 -37.72 -45.02
CA PHE A 1071 7.01 -38.86 -45.92
C PHE A 1071 5.67 -38.81 -46.65
N GLU A 1072 4.59 -38.38 -45.98
CA GLU A 1072 3.26 -38.21 -46.58
C GLU A 1072 3.20 -37.10 -47.63
N ARG A 1073 4.02 -36.04 -47.50
CA ARG A 1073 3.98 -34.86 -48.39
C ARG A 1073 5.05 -34.85 -49.48
N GLY A 1074 6.11 -35.63 -49.33
CA GLY A 1074 7.22 -35.69 -50.27
C GLY A 1074 7.16 -36.87 -51.24
N ASN A 1075 8.20 -37.01 -52.07
CA ASN A 1075 8.26 -38.02 -53.12
C ASN A 1075 8.79 -39.40 -52.64
N TYR A 1076 8.49 -39.80 -51.40
CA TYR A 1076 9.11 -40.93 -50.69
C TYR A 1076 8.53 -42.32 -51.02
N SER A 1077 7.80 -42.45 -52.13
CA SER A 1077 7.11 -43.70 -52.53
C SER A 1077 7.96 -44.64 -53.39
N ARG A 1078 9.17 -44.22 -53.79
CA ARG A 1078 10.04 -44.98 -54.72
C ARG A 1078 10.67 -46.24 -54.14
N SER A 1079 10.74 -46.37 -52.82
CA SER A 1079 11.32 -47.53 -52.16
C SER A 1079 10.60 -47.81 -50.84
N PRO A 1080 10.41 -49.09 -50.46
CA PRO A 1080 9.88 -49.43 -49.14
C PRO A 1080 10.98 -49.49 -48.05
N ARG A 1081 12.27 -49.34 -48.42
CA ARG A 1081 13.39 -49.51 -47.47
C ARG A 1081 13.71 -48.19 -46.75
N PHE A 1082 13.66 -48.22 -45.42
CA PHE A 1082 13.96 -47.08 -44.56
C PHE A 1082 15.37 -46.51 -44.78
N GLU A 1083 16.38 -47.38 -44.99
CA GLU A 1083 17.78 -46.94 -45.12
C GLU A 1083 18.06 -46.16 -46.42
N ASN A 1084 17.14 -46.21 -47.39
CA ASN A 1084 17.25 -45.42 -48.61
C ASN A 1084 16.89 -43.94 -48.40
N TYR A 1085 16.22 -43.61 -47.28
CA TYR A 1085 15.77 -42.25 -46.97
C TYR A 1085 16.37 -41.68 -45.70
N VAL A 1086 16.72 -42.52 -44.72
CA VAL A 1086 17.34 -42.08 -43.47
C VAL A 1086 18.65 -42.83 -43.22
N ARG A 1087 19.70 -42.09 -42.87
CA ARG A 1087 21.00 -42.63 -42.46
C ARG A 1087 21.39 -42.09 -41.10
N LEU A 1088 22.12 -42.90 -40.33
CA LEU A 1088 22.74 -42.50 -39.07
C LEU A 1088 24.25 -42.43 -39.30
N GLN A 1089 24.86 -41.31 -38.95
CA GLN A 1089 26.30 -41.09 -39.06
C GLN A 1089 26.87 -40.76 -37.68
N GLN A 1090 27.77 -41.61 -37.18
CA GLN A 1090 28.53 -41.30 -35.96
C GLN A 1090 29.55 -40.19 -36.25
N VAL A 1091 29.57 -39.14 -35.41
CA VAL A 1091 30.55 -38.05 -35.45
C VAL A 1091 31.03 -37.78 -34.03
N GLY A 1092 32.24 -38.24 -33.69
CA GLY A 1092 32.71 -38.18 -32.31
C GLY A 1092 31.79 -38.97 -31.37
N ALA A 1093 31.34 -38.35 -30.29
CA ALA A 1093 30.38 -38.93 -29.34
C ALA A 1093 28.92 -38.83 -29.82
N ASP A 1094 28.64 -38.04 -30.86
CA ASP A 1094 27.29 -37.69 -31.31
C ASP A 1094 26.86 -38.52 -32.52
N THR A 1095 25.54 -38.61 -32.73
CA THR A 1095 24.98 -39.18 -33.96
C THR A 1095 24.24 -38.12 -34.75
N ILE A 1096 24.61 -37.96 -36.02
CA ILE A 1096 23.87 -37.12 -36.97
C ILE A 1096 22.88 -38.01 -37.71
N VAL A 1097 21.59 -37.67 -37.64
CA VAL A 1097 20.57 -38.25 -38.51
C VAL A 1097 20.59 -37.48 -39.82
N ARG A 1098 20.75 -38.19 -40.92
CA ARG A 1098 20.78 -37.63 -42.28
C ARG A 1098 19.55 -38.09 -43.06
N LEU A 1099 18.88 -37.16 -43.71
CA LEU A 1099 17.64 -37.39 -44.45
C LEU A 1099 17.82 -37.09 -45.94
N ASP A 1100 17.27 -37.94 -46.80
CA ASP A 1100 17.15 -37.70 -48.24
C ASP A 1100 16.02 -36.69 -48.50
N THR A 1101 16.32 -35.40 -48.41
CA THR A 1101 15.28 -34.35 -48.33
C THR A 1101 14.46 -34.17 -49.60
N ASN A 1102 14.92 -34.66 -50.76
CA ASN A 1102 14.17 -34.64 -52.02
C ASN A 1102 13.31 -35.92 -52.23
N GLY A 1103 13.49 -36.94 -51.38
CA GLY A 1103 12.76 -38.21 -51.39
C GLY A 1103 12.98 -39.09 -52.61
N ASP A 1104 13.99 -38.84 -53.46
CA ASP A 1104 14.13 -39.56 -54.73
C ASP A 1104 14.78 -40.95 -54.62
N ALA A 1105 15.29 -41.30 -53.42
CA ALA A 1105 16.00 -42.53 -53.08
C ALA A 1105 17.32 -42.72 -53.86
N ARG A 1106 17.90 -41.66 -54.43
CA ARG A 1106 19.13 -41.72 -55.27
C ARG A 1106 20.36 -41.12 -54.59
N GLY A 1107 20.25 -40.70 -53.33
CA GLY A 1107 21.42 -40.41 -52.47
C GLY A 1107 21.70 -38.94 -52.18
N GLY A 1108 20.67 -38.10 -51.98
CA GLY A 1108 20.79 -36.67 -51.66
C GLY A 1108 20.78 -36.33 -50.17
N PHE A 1109 21.45 -37.14 -49.32
CA PHE A 1109 21.37 -37.03 -47.87
C PHE A 1109 21.95 -35.71 -47.31
N ARG A 1110 21.13 -34.98 -46.54
CA ARG A 1110 21.55 -33.81 -45.77
C ARG A 1110 21.47 -34.08 -44.28
N ASP A 1111 22.31 -33.39 -43.53
CA ASP A 1111 22.26 -33.41 -42.06
C ASP A 1111 20.93 -32.82 -41.63
N PHE A 1112 20.20 -33.57 -40.82
CA PHE A 1112 18.83 -33.28 -40.46
C PHE A 1112 18.77 -32.86 -38.99
N ILE A 1113 19.17 -33.74 -38.08
CA ILE A 1113 19.21 -33.47 -36.63
C ILE A 1113 20.45 -34.10 -36.00
N THR A 1114 20.90 -33.51 -34.90
CA THR A 1114 22.01 -33.99 -34.09
C THR A 1114 21.48 -34.62 -32.82
N LEU A 1115 21.90 -35.85 -32.53
CA LEU A 1115 21.65 -36.53 -31.27
C LEU A 1115 22.93 -36.50 -30.44
N LEU A 1116 22.93 -35.73 -29.36
CA LEU A 1116 24.12 -35.47 -28.55
C LEU A 1116 24.46 -36.67 -27.65
N ASN A 1117 25.72 -37.10 -27.65
CA ASN A 1117 26.25 -38.22 -26.86
C ASN A 1117 25.51 -39.55 -27.10
N VAL A 1118 25.05 -39.78 -28.31
CA VAL A 1118 24.31 -41.00 -28.67
C VAL A 1118 25.11 -41.83 -29.69
N ASP A 1119 25.23 -43.13 -29.42
CA ASP A 1119 25.96 -44.11 -30.25
C ASP A 1119 25.05 -44.70 -31.34
N ALA A 1120 25.31 -44.36 -32.60
CA ALA A 1120 24.51 -44.71 -33.77
C ALA A 1120 24.21 -46.21 -33.91
N SER A 1121 25.05 -47.08 -33.34
CA SER A 1121 24.85 -48.54 -33.39
C SER A 1121 23.67 -49.03 -32.52
N ARG A 1122 23.16 -48.19 -31.62
CA ARG A 1122 22.15 -48.56 -30.62
C ARG A 1122 20.69 -48.30 -31.05
N PHE A 1123 20.46 -47.69 -32.20
CA PHE A 1123 19.12 -47.36 -32.72
C PHE A 1123 19.05 -47.49 -34.24
N GLY A 1124 17.83 -47.58 -34.77
CA GLY A 1124 17.57 -47.82 -36.19
C GLY A 1124 16.10 -47.60 -36.53
N ALA A 1125 15.59 -48.20 -37.60
CA ALA A 1125 14.25 -47.93 -38.15
C ALA A 1125 13.10 -47.96 -37.11
N ARG A 1126 13.20 -48.78 -36.05
CA ARG A 1126 12.19 -48.86 -34.98
C ARG A 1126 12.06 -47.59 -34.13
N ASN A 1127 13.09 -46.73 -34.12
CA ASN A 1127 13.08 -45.45 -33.43
C ASN A 1127 12.44 -44.33 -34.26
N PHE A 1128 12.07 -44.61 -35.50
CA PHE A 1128 11.46 -43.65 -36.39
C PHE A 1128 10.01 -44.02 -36.66
N ILE A 1129 9.16 -43.00 -36.81
CA ILE A 1129 7.78 -43.15 -37.26
C ILE A 1129 7.68 -42.41 -38.58
N VAL A 1130 7.79 -43.18 -39.66
CA VAL A 1130 7.77 -42.74 -41.06
C VAL A 1130 6.44 -43.02 -41.73
#